data_AF-A0A9D6FE20-F1
#
_entry.id   AF-A0A9D6FE20-F1
#
_cell.length_a   1.000
_cell.length_b   1.000
_cell.length_c   1.000
_cell.angle_alpha   90.00
_cell.angle_beta   90.00
_cell.angle_gamma   90.00
#
_symmetry.space_group_name_H-M   'P 1'
#
loop_
_entity.id
_entity.type
_entity.pdbx_description
1 polymer ?
#
loop_
_entity_poly.entity_id
_entity_poly.type
_entity_poly.pdbx_seq_one_letter_code
_entity_poly.pdbx_strand_id
1 'polypeptide(L)'
;MSEASHPIVSRPLQARFLTIPQAPLCYWLREQFFELLAGRTLGDVADVCQGLATADDGRFVRFVWEVQPEEWTQPVRGRRWVPFEKGGGYGKWFGHHFWVVDWGHDGARIKATPGPRVQNEQHYFKEGWTYSQVARGSLGFRALPLDGMMSSKSSGIFPRDARVGLGAVLSCRASGFIARAIAARLDIRESYVARVPLPDPIPDPLAASESTCIALKRYLVAFDPTERSFVGTPASGLSLVDARRRFAEESEAVAAVLHTIEGRSEREVFKAYGVDGDDLQAVLDETGTPAGWFPLIAGYDAIPELPQGLSVPAEVLEPLVREERQVLSPEALNALKRRLRAFYEAGPGGRVDEEEEDTFSGEDGGDGENEVVLSGARIPIPAETFLEELAQRLDVHPISIYWLLRELRHQEGAVSKPELVRFVEDYLCVLVLRLLGHRWPREVEAKASPPAWADPDGVIPLFEGTSEPTLLARVRARIAADFGAEHAGAVERECEDIVGRPLSAWLGSEFFKCHMSQFRKRPIALQIVSASGDDGKPRGRGMSRNTPAFSCLVYYHRLDEDLLPKLRTQYVGPLRTSFQTELGSLDKIKERSADQDTRRLELEERVEELKALDARLERVIVEGFATPALDKIAAKEPIDKWTSRDGQAPAPATQDAFLAQERRYNPDLNDGVRVNIAPIQRAGLLATSVLAPKDVEKAIADRAEWRADERRWCRECKLPRPGWWPSGEQGLPYANDTPLLSATRSDTT
;
A
#
# COMPACT_ATOMS: atom_id res chain seq x y z
N MET A 1 -36.20 -47.92 -34.62
CA MET A 1 -37.50 -47.53 -34.05
C MET A 1 -37.28 -47.36 -32.57
N SER A 2 -37.06 -46.11 -32.18
CA SER A 2 -38.12 -45.21 -31.70
C SER A 2 -38.51 -45.66 -30.29
N GLU A 3 -37.92 -44.99 -29.32
CA GLU A 3 -38.59 -43.89 -28.63
C GLU A 3 -39.71 -44.44 -27.76
N ALA A 4 -39.42 -44.54 -26.47
CA ALA A 4 -39.58 -43.42 -25.54
C ALA A 4 -41.05 -43.29 -25.14
N SER A 5 -41.26 -43.43 -23.84
CA SER A 5 -42.15 -42.51 -23.15
C SER A 5 -41.84 -42.57 -21.66
N HIS A 6 -41.00 -41.65 -21.18
CA HIS A 6 -41.12 -41.20 -19.79
C HIS A 6 -42.33 -40.26 -19.72
N PRO A 7 -43.36 -40.53 -18.90
CA PRO A 7 -44.62 -39.78 -18.91
C PRO A 7 -44.73 -38.87 -17.68
N ILE A 8 -44.22 -37.62 -17.63
CA ILE A 8 -43.95 -37.03 -16.29
C ILE A 8 -44.63 -35.68 -15.95
N VAL A 9 -45.51 -35.77 -14.94
CA VAL A 9 -46.15 -34.74 -14.09
C VAL A 9 -45.11 -33.97 -13.23
N SER A 10 -45.28 -32.65 -12.98
CA SER A 10 -44.52 -31.87 -11.97
C SER A 10 -45.41 -31.43 -10.80
N ARG A 11 -45.00 -31.77 -9.58
CA ARG A 11 -45.59 -31.29 -8.32
C ARG A 11 -44.49 -30.51 -7.59
N PRO A 12 -44.39 -29.19 -7.86
CA PRO A 12 -43.32 -28.37 -7.32
C PRO A 12 -43.49 -28.23 -5.81
N LEU A 13 -42.43 -28.53 -5.09
CA LEU A 13 -42.32 -28.33 -3.66
C LEU A 13 -42.40 -26.83 -3.30
N GLN A 14 -42.33 -26.51 -1.99
CA GLN A 14 -41.96 -25.18 -1.44
C GLN A 14 -40.83 -24.48 -2.25
N ALA A 15 -40.01 -25.29 -2.93
CA ALA A 15 -39.11 -25.00 -4.05
C ALA A 15 -39.54 -23.97 -5.13
N ARG A 16 -40.84 -23.64 -5.35
CA ARG A 16 -41.21 -22.63 -6.37
C ARG A 16 -41.27 -21.19 -5.87
N PHE A 17 -41.29 -20.97 -4.55
CA PHE A 17 -41.27 -19.63 -3.92
C PHE A 17 -39.91 -18.92 -4.02
N LEU A 18 -38.98 -19.60 -4.66
CA LEU A 18 -37.54 -19.36 -4.72
C LEU A 18 -37.13 -19.01 -6.15
N THR A 19 -38.12 -18.89 -7.05
CA THR A 19 -37.93 -18.56 -8.46
C THR A 19 -38.08 -17.06 -8.74
N ILE A 20 -38.12 -16.23 -7.71
CA ILE A 20 -38.16 -14.76 -7.79
C ILE A 20 -36.72 -14.23 -7.69
N PRO A 21 -36.28 -13.33 -8.60
CA PRO A 21 -34.92 -12.79 -8.56
C PRO A 21 -34.60 -12.18 -7.18
N GLN A 22 -33.46 -12.58 -6.61
CA GLN A 22 -32.92 -12.13 -5.31
C GLN A 22 -33.68 -12.53 -4.03
N ALA A 23 -34.44 -13.63 -4.01
CA ALA A 23 -34.93 -14.21 -2.77
C ALA A 23 -33.88 -15.20 -2.18
N PRO A 24 -33.11 -14.84 -1.13
CA PRO A 24 -32.20 -15.78 -0.49
C PRO A 24 -32.98 -16.84 0.31
N LEU A 25 -32.45 -18.06 0.30
CA LEU A 25 -32.97 -19.20 1.07
C LEU A 25 -32.10 -19.48 2.28
N CYS A 26 -32.38 -18.79 3.37
CA CYS A 26 -31.61 -18.91 4.59
C CYS A 26 -32.24 -19.96 5.51
N TYR A 27 -32.14 -21.25 5.18
CA TYR A 27 -32.79 -22.33 5.94
C TYR A 27 -32.14 -22.63 7.30
N TRP A 28 -30.92 -22.15 7.53
CA TRP A 28 -30.15 -22.32 8.78
C TRP A 28 -30.24 -21.12 9.72
N LEU A 29 -30.80 -20.00 9.26
CA LEU A 29 -31.07 -18.86 10.14
C LEU A 29 -32.21 -19.23 11.10
N ARG A 30 -32.14 -18.66 12.29
CA ARG A 30 -33.08 -18.88 13.38
C ARG A 30 -34.02 -17.68 13.49
N GLU A 31 -35.12 -17.84 14.24
CA GLU A 31 -36.25 -16.88 14.25
C GLU A 31 -35.80 -15.45 14.54
N GLN A 32 -34.89 -15.26 15.51
CA GLN A 32 -34.38 -13.94 15.87
C GLN A 32 -33.76 -13.18 14.68
N PHE A 33 -33.03 -13.88 13.81
CA PHE A 33 -32.43 -13.25 12.62
C PHE A 33 -33.48 -12.86 11.57
N PHE A 34 -34.59 -13.59 11.46
CA PHE A 34 -35.69 -13.21 10.59
C PHE A 34 -36.41 -11.96 11.11
N GLU A 35 -36.60 -11.84 12.43
CA GLU A 35 -37.14 -10.63 13.05
C GLU A 35 -36.25 -9.42 12.82
N LEU A 36 -34.92 -9.57 13.01
CA LEU A 36 -33.95 -8.51 12.74
C LEU A 36 -33.99 -8.07 11.27
N LEU A 37 -34.00 -9.01 10.33
CA LEU A 37 -34.05 -8.72 8.89
C LEU A 37 -35.35 -8.04 8.43
N ALA A 38 -36.44 -8.18 9.19
CA ALA A 38 -37.70 -7.50 8.95
C ALA A 38 -37.75 -6.08 9.55
N GLY A 39 -36.78 -5.73 10.39
CA GLY A 39 -36.70 -4.45 11.09
C GLY A 39 -36.11 -3.31 10.27
N ARG A 40 -35.72 -2.24 10.97
CA ARG A 40 -35.08 -1.05 10.39
C ARG A 40 -33.69 -1.40 9.88
N THR A 41 -33.35 -0.94 8.69
CA THR A 41 -32.09 -1.25 8.00
C THR A 41 -31.18 -0.04 7.85
N LEU A 42 -29.92 -0.29 7.49
CA LEU A 42 -28.96 0.76 7.16
C LEU A 42 -29.46 1.66 6.02
N GLY A 43 -30.10 1.11 4.98
CA GLY A 43 -30.61 1.85 3.83
C GLY A 43 -31.71 2.86 4.19
N ASP A 44 -32.38 2.67 5.32
CA ASP A 44 -33.39 3.61 5.83
C ASP A 44 -32.77 4.88 6.42
N VAL A 45 -31.49 4.85 6.80
CA VAL A 45 -30.80 5.95 7.49
C VAL A 45 -29.55 6.48 6.80
N ALA A 46 -29.01 5.74 5.83
CA ALA A 46 -27.80 6.08 5.12
C ALA A 46 -27.90 5.73 3.63
N ASP A 47 -27.18 6.48 2.82
CA ASP A 47 -26.97 6.14 1.42
C ASP A 47 -25.79 5.18 1.32
N VAL A 48 -26.06 3.95 0.90
CA VAL A 48 -25.04 2.92 0.66
C VAL A 48 -24.81 2.84 -0.84
N CYS A 49 -23.63 3.27 -1.30
CA CYS A 49 -23.42 3.50 -2.72
C CYS A 49 -22.05 3.06 -3.22
N GLN A 50 -22.00 2.70 -4.50
CA GLN A 50 -20.76 2.34 -5.18
C GLN A 50 -19.98 3.60 -5.57
N GLY A 51 -18.66 3.54 -5.47
CA GLY A 51 -17.76 4.58 -5.96
C GLY A 51 -17.51 4.55 -7.47
N LEU A 52 -16.45 5.27 -7.88
CA LEU A 52 -15.97 5.45 -9.24
C LEU A 52 -15.37 4.16 -9.82
N ALA A 53 -15.85 3.76 -11.01
CA ALA A 53 -15.13 2.80 -11.86
C ALA A 53 -14.36 3.57 -12.95
N THR A 54 -13.03 3.53 -12.89
CA THR A 54 -12.13 4.28 -13.79
C THR A 54 -12.08 3.70 -15.21
N ALA A 55 -12.41 2.42 -15.36
CA ALA A 55 -12.19 1.58 -16.55
C ALA A 55 -10.72 1.39 -17.00
N ASP A 56 -9.79 2.18 -16.46
CA ASP A 56 -8.35 2.07 -16.69
C ASP A 56 -7.56 2.51 -15.44
N ASP A 57 -7.44 1.61 -14.47
CA ASP A 57 -6.65 1.85 -13.25
C ASP A 57 -5.17 2.08 -13.57
N GLY A 58 -4.65 1.46 -14.64
CA GLY A 58 -3.27 1.63 -15.09
C GLY A 58 -2.97 3.08 -15.45
N ARG A 59 -3.94 3.80 -16.00
CA ARG A 59 -3.83 5.22 -16.33
C ARG A 59 -4.20 6.14 -15.17
N PHE A 60 -5.28 5.85 -14.44
CA PHE A 60 -5.92 6.83 -13.56
C PHE A 60 -5.74 6.58 -12.06
N VAL A 61 -5.07 5.51 -11.64
CA VAL A 61 -4.85 5.22 -10.22
C VAL A 61 -3.35 5.12 -9.92
N ARG A 62 -2.92 5.73 -8.81
CA ARG A 62 -1.53 5.70 -8.34
C ARG A 62 -1.48 5.46 -6.84
N PHE A 63 -0.32 5.06 -6.34
CA PHE A 63 -0.07 5.18 -4.91
C PHE A 63 0.32 6.61 -4.52
N VAL A 64 0.08 6.96 -3.26
CA VAL A 64 0.36 8.31 -2.72
C VAL A 64 1.82 8.73 -2.88
N TRP A 65 2.75 7.77 -2.87
CA TRP A 65 4.19 8.02 -3.05
C TRP A 65 4.64 8.12 -4.51
N GLU A 66 3.79 7.79 -5.49
CA GLU A 66 4.07 8.02 -6.92
C GLU A 66 3.74 9.47 -7.34
N VAL A 67 2.97 10.19 -6.54
CA VAL A 67 2.54 11.56 -6.82
C VAL A 67 3.61 12.56 -6.40
N GLN A 68 3.89 13.54 -7.26
CA GLN A 68 4.83 14.62 -6.99
C GLN A 68 4.51 15.33 -5.66
N PRO A 69 5.52 15.66 -4.82
CA PRO A 69 5.31 16.38 -3.57
C PRO A 69 4.45 17.64 -3.72
N GLU A 70 4.63 18.39 -4.80
CA GLU A 70 3.99 19.68 -5.05
C GLU A 70 2.46 19.58 -5.15
N GLU A 71 1.92 18.44 -5.61
CA GLU A 71 0.48 18.18 -5.63
C GLU A 71 -0.13 18.22 -4.22
N TRP A 72 0.60 17.74 -3.20
CA TRP A 72 0.14 17.72 -1.82
C TRP A 72 0.04 19.11 -1.19
N THR A 73 0.63 20.14 -1.81
CA THR A 73 0.53 21.53 -1.33
C THR A 73 -0.77 22.23 -1.74
N GLN A 74 -1.43 21.73 -2.79
CA GLN A 74 -2.65 22.32 -3.32
C GLN A 74 -3.88 21.88 -2.50
N PRO A 75 -4.99 22.64 -2.49
CA PRO A 75 -6.26 22.15 -1.93
C PRO A 75 -6.76 20.92 -2.69
N VAL A 76 -7.38 19.96 -2.02
CA VAL A 76 -7.79 18.66 -2.63
C VAL A 76 -8.58 18.83 -3.94
N ARG A 77 -9.51 19.79 -4.01
CA ARG A 77 -10.32 20.04 -5.22
C ARG A 77 -9.55 20.68 -6.38
N GLY A 78 -8.38 21.25 -6.12
CA GLY A 78 -7.49 21.79 -7.15
C GLY A 78 -6.44 20.79 -7.65
N ARG A 79 -6.26 19.66 -6.95
CA ARG A 79 -5.26 18.64 -7.29
C ARG A 79 -5.69 17.85 -8.52
N ARG A 80 -4.70 17.35 -9.27
CA ARG A 80 -4.95 16.28 -10.24
C ARG A 80 -5.18 14.96 -9.52
N TRP A 81 -4.32 14.66 -8.55
CA TRP A 81 -4.34 13.41 -7.80
C TRP A 81 -5.01 13.60 -6.45
N VAL A 82 -6.18 12.97 -6.26
CA VAL A 82 -6.96 13.07 -5.03
C VAL A 82 -7.00 11.74 -4.28
N PRO A 83 -7.05 11.73 -2.94
CA PRO A 83 -7.19 10.52 -2.14
C PRO A 83 -8.34 9.63 -2.61
N PHE A 84 -8.07 8.34 -2.77
CA PHE A 84 -9.01 7.42 -3.41
C PHE A 84 -9.04 6.08 -2.70
N GLU A 85 -10.09 5.81 -1.95
CA GLU A 85 -10.28 4.53 -1.29
C GLU A 85 -10.50 3.43 -2.34
N LYS A 86 -9.50 2.57 -2.48
CA LYS A 86 -9.56 1.36 -3.29
C LYS A 86 -9.62 0.13 -2.39
N GLY A 87 -10.27 -0.93 -2.86
CA GLY A 87 -10.32 -2.18 -2.12
C GLY A 87 -8.91 -2.65 -1.81
N GLY A 88 -8.71 -3.29 -0.66
CA GLY A 88 -7.37 -3.61 -0.18
C GLY A 88 -7.34 -4.64 0.93
N GLY A 89 -8.30 -5.57 0.92
CA GLY A 89 -8.47 -6.54 2.00
C GLY A 89 -9.35 -6.03 3.14
N TYR A 90 -9.35 -6.81 4.22
CA TYR A 90 -10.09 -6.54 5.46
C TYR A 90 -9.33 -5.51 6.32
N GLY A 91 -10.07 -4.64 7.00
CA GLY A 91 -9.53 -3.70 7.97
C GLY A 91 -10.61 -2.77 8.53
N LYS A 92 -10.60 -2.54 9.84
CA LYS A 92 -11.59 -1.70 10.54
C LYS A 92 -11.00 -0.35 10.94
N TRP A 93 -11.91 0.59 11.20
CA TRP A 93 -11.74 1.93 11.77
C TRP A 93 -10.98 2.94 10.91
N PHE A 94 -9.76 2.63 10.45
CA PHE A 94 -8.91 3.56 9.72
C PHE A 94 -7.78 2.85 8.97
N GLY A 95 -7.30 3.45 7.87
CA GLY A 95 -6.17 2.95 7.08
C GLY A 95 -6.55 2.57 5.65
N HIS A 96 -5.57 2.04 4.93
CA HIS A 96 -5.59 1.82 3.49
C HIS A 96 -5.62 3.11 2.66
N HIS A 97 -5.11 4.20 3.23
CA HIS A 97 -5.11 5.53 2.62
C HIS A 97 -3.85 5.74 1.76
N PHE A 98 -3.50 4.75 0.94
CA PHE A 98 -2.30 4.76 0.12
C PHE A 98 -2.57 4.90 -1.38
N TRP A 99 -3.83 5.07 -1.79
CA TRP A 99 -4.25 5.22 -3.18
C TRP A 99 -4.72 6.65 -3.50
N VAL A 100 -4.51 7.06 -4.75
CA VAL A 100 -5.05 8.30 -5.33
C VAL A 100 -5.63 8.03 -6.72
N VAL A 101 -6.52 8.92 -7.18
CA VAL A 101 -7.12 8.88 -8.52
C VAL A 101 -6.95 10.22 -9.25
N ASP A 102 -6.82 10.17 -10.57
CA ASP A 102 -6.82 11.37 -11.43
C ASP A 102 -8.23 11.97 -11.50
N TRP A 103 -8.47 13.00 -10.69
CA TRP A 103 -9.71 13.77 -10.69
C TRP A 103 -9.51 15.20 -11.24
N GLY A 104 -8.39 15.46 -11.91
CA GLY A 104 -8.09 16.78 -12.47
C GLY A 104 -9.17 17.23 -13.48
N HIS A 105 -9.53 18.51 -13.42
CA HIS A 105 -10.64 19.08 -14.19
C HIS A 105 -11.96 18.32 -14.00
N ASP A 106 -12.35 18.06 -12.74
CA ASP A 106 -13.57 17.33 -12.37
C ASP A 106 -13.69 15.95 -13.05
N GLY A 107 -12.55 15.26 -13.15
CA GLY A 107 -12.47 13.94 -13.78
C GLY A 107 -12.63 13.93 -15.30
N ALA A 108 -12.38 15.05 -15.99
CA ALA A 108 -12.57 15.16 -17.45
C ALA A 108 -11.84 14.06 -18.24
N ARG A 109 -10.62 13.68 -17.84
CA ARG A 109 -9.86 12.58 -18.49
C ARG A 109 -10.55 11.23 -18.36
N ILE A 110 -11.05 10.93 -17.16
CA ILE A 110 -11.81 9.71 -16.90
C ILE A 110 -13.08 9.76 -17.74
N LYS A 111 -13.89 10.81 -17.60
CA LYS A 111 -15.17 10.99 -18.34
C LYS A 111 -15.02 10.94 -19.87
N ALA A 112 -13.86 11.33 -20.40
CA ALA A 112 -13.56 11.28 -21.83
C ALA A 112 -13.07 9.92 -22.35
N THR A 113 -12.73 9.00 -21.45
CA THR A 113 -12.32 7.62 -21.76
C THR A 113 -13.55 6.72 -21.98
N PRO A 114 -13.51 5.73 -22.88
CA PRO A 114 -14.62 4.79 -23.03
C PRO A 114 -14.78 3.84 -21.84
N GLY A 115 -16.03 3.60 -21.42
CA GLY A 115 -16.39 2.60 -20.40
C GLY A 115 -16.38 2.97 -18.91
N PRO A 116 -15.90 4.12 -18.42
CA PRO A 116 -15.93 4.43 -16.99
C PRO A 116 -17.36 4.55 -16.49
N ARG A 117 -17.55 4.32 -15.19
CA ARG A 117 -18.81 4.59 -14.49
C ARG A 117 -18.55 5.63 -13.41
N VAL A 118 -18.77 6.87 -13.79
CA VAL A 118 -18.79 7.99 -12.85
C VAL A 118 -20.20 8.12 -12.31
N GLN A 119 -20.36 7.90 -11.02
CA GLN A 119 -21.66 7.88 -10.33
C GLN A 119 -21.47 8.34 -8.90
N ASN A 120 -22.56 8.78 -8.28
CA ASN A 120 -22.58 9.21 -6.88
C ASN A 120 -21.59 10.36 -6.58
N GLU A 121 -21.34 11.23 -7.57
CA GLU A 121 -20.40 12.38 -7.44
C GLU A 121 -20.79 13.32 -6.28
N GLN A 122 -22.07 13.37 -5.90
CA GLN A 122 -22.54 14.15 -4.75
C GLN A 122 -21.96 13.68 -3.40
N HIS A 123 -21.38 12.49 -3.35
CA HIS A 123 -20.74 11.92 -2.16
C HIS A 123 -19.20 12.02 -2.20
N TYR A 124 -18.62 12.52 -3.29
CA TYR A 124 -17.17 12.73 -3.34
C TYR A 124 -16.78 13.85 -2.40
N PHE A 125 -15.67 13.69 -1.68
CA PHE A 125 -15.20 14.66 -0.69
C PHE A 125 -16.22 14.89 0.45
N LYS A 126 -16.89 13.82 0.89
CA LYS A 126 -17.85 13.82 2.01
C LYS A 126 -17.41 12.79 3.06
N GLU A 127 -17.57 13.12 4.33
CA GLU A 127 -17.35 12.19 5.44
C GLU A 127 -18.38 11.07 5.43
N GLY A 128 -17.92 9.88 5.81
CA GLY A 128 -18.76 8.70 5.91
C GLY A 128 -17.94 7.47 6.28
N TRP A 129 -18.41 6.30 5.84
CA TRP A 129 -17.71 5.04 6.00
C TRP A 129 -17.43 4.41 4.65
N THR A 130 -16.34 3.66 4.56
CA THR A 130 -16.01 2.84 3.39
C THR A 130 -15.73 1.41 3.82
N TYR A 131 -16.02 0.44 2.95
CA TYR A 131 -15.65 -0.96 3.16
C TYR A 131 -15.23 -1.62 1.85
N SER A 132 -14.39 -2.65 1.95
CA SER A 132 -13.96 -3.44 0.79
C SER A 132 -15.05 -4.46 0.43
N GLN A 133 -15.55 -4.46 -0.82
CA GLN A 133 -16.54 -5.46 -1.27
C GLN A 133 -16.00 -6.89 -1.24
N VAL A 134 -14.68 -7.03 -1.39
CA VAL A 134 -13.96 -8.30 -1.44
C VAL A 134 -12.94 -8.29 -0.30
N ALA A 135 -13.30 -8.93 0.80
CA ALA A 135 -12.47 -9.06 2.00
C ALA A 135 -12.65 -10.45 2.63
N ARG A 136 -12.58 -11.50 1.80
CA ARG A 136 -12.77 -12.91 2.20
C ARG A 136 -14.08 -13.14 2.97
N GLY A 137 -15.16 -12.47 2.56
CA GLY A 137 -16.45 -12.53 3.25
C GLY A 137 -16.54 -11.77 4.58
N SER A 138 -15.47 -11.11 5.04
CA SER A 138 -15.48 -10.25 6.23
C SER A 138 -15.90 -8.82 5.87
N LEU A 139 -16.56 -8.12 6.79
CA LEU A 139 -16.87 -6.69 6.66
C LEU A 139 -16.03 -5.90 7.66
N GLY A 140 -15.15 -5.05 7.12
CA GLY A 140 -14.39 -4.07 7.89
C GLY A 140 -14.71 -2.67 7.38
N PHE A 141 -15.23 -1.82 8.27
CA PHE A 141 -15.62 -0.46 7.95
C PHE A 141 -14.54 0.51 8.41
N ARG A 142 -14.10 1.39 7.51
CA ARG A 142 -13.10 2.42 7.80
C ARG A 142 -13.71 3.80 7.62
N ALA A 143 -13.30 4.74 8.46
CA ALA A 143 -13.72 6.12 8.34
C ALA A 143 -13.21 6.68 7.00
N LEU A 144 -14.13 7.27 6.22
CA LEU A 144 -13.80 7.98 4.98
C LEU A 144 -13.59 9.47 5.30
N PRO A 145 -12.39 10.04 5.05
CA PRO A 145 -12.12 11.44 5.33
C PRO A 145 -12.78 12.38 4.31
N LEU A 146 -12.96 13.67 4.67
CA LEU A 146 -13.53 14.72 3.79
C LEU A 146 -12.81 14.92 2.47
N ASP A 147 -11.55 14.50 2.36
CA ASP A 147 -10.74 14.63 1.15
C ASP A 147 -10.74 13.34 0.30
N GLY A 148 -11.48 12.32 0.72
CA GLY A 148 -11.54 11.01 0.07
C GLY A 148 -12.58 10.88 -1.02
N MET A 149 -12.23 10.11 -2.05
CA MET A 149 -13.14 9.50 -3.01
C MET A 149 -13.14 7.99 -2.85
N MET A 150 -14.10 7.30 -3.47
CA MET A 150 -14.26 5.85 -3.37
C MET A 150 -14.25 5.19 -4.73
N SER A 151 -13.62 4.02 -4.79
CA SER A 151 -13.59 3.16 -5.97
C SER A 151 -14.84 2.28 -6.08
N SER A 152 -15.01 1.70 -7.26
CA SER A 152 -16.06 0.72 -7.54
C SER A 152 -16.03 -0.54 -6.66
N LYS A 153 -14.93 -0.80 -5.95
CA LYS A 153 -14.73 -1.94 -5.02
C LYS A 153 -14.56 -1.53 -3.56
N SER A 154 -14.63 -0.22 -3.29
CA SER A 154 -14.68 0.36 -1.94
C SER A 154 -15.97 1.16 -1.81
N SER A 155 -17.03 0.50 -1.40
CA SER A 155 -18.35 1.12 -1.35
C SER A 155 -18.48 2.05 -0.16
N GLY A 156 -19.28 3.10 -0.31
CA GLY A 156 -19.52 4.12 0.69
C GLY A 156 -20.81 3.97 1.45
N ILE A 157 -20.82 4.52 2.66
CA ILE A 157 -21.99 4.69 3.52
C ILE A 157 -22.00 6.12 4.02
N PHE A 158 -23.06 6.86 3.66
CA PHE A 158 -23.23 8.26 4.02
C PHE A 158 -24.51 8.43 4.82
N PRO A 159 -24.42 8.58 6.15
CA PRO A 159 -25.59 8.84 6.99
C PRO A 159 -26.35 10.09 6.55
N ARG A 160 -27.68 10.03 6.56
CA ARG A 160 -28.56 11.18 6.25
C ARG A 160 -28.62 12.19 7.39
N ASP A 161 -28.45 11.69 8.62
CA ASP A 161 -28.38 12.47 9.85
C ASP A 161 -27.07 12.15 10.59
N ALA A 162 -26.66 13.03 11.51
CA ALA A 162 -25.55 12.74 12.42
C ALA A 162 -25.91 11.54 13.31
N ARG A 163 -25.33 10.37 13.01
CA ARG A 163 -25.56 9.11 13.73
C ARG A 163 -24.23 8.58 14.25
N VAL A 164 -23.96 8.84 15.51
CA VAL A 164 -22.77 8.36 16.22
C VAL A 164 -22.90 6.88 16.56
N GLY A 165 -21.79 6.13 16.56
CA GLY A 165 -21.77 4.70 16.89
C GLY A 165 -22.22 3.77 15.76
N LEU A 166 -22.56 4.31 14.58
CA LEU A 166 -22.95 3.52 13.41
C LEU A 166 -21.83 2.59 12.92
N GLY A 167 -20.61 3.12 12.79
CA GLY A 167 -19.44 2.33 12.41
C GLY A 167 -19.10 1.27 13.42
N ALA A 168 -19.35 1.50 14.72
CA ALA A 168 -19.19 0.45 15.73
C ALA A 168 -20.17 -0.71 15.54
N VAL A 169 -21.46 -0.43 15.28
CA VAL A 169 -22.45 -1.49 14.95
C VAL A 169 -22.02 -2.26 13.70
N LEU A 170 -21.66 -1.54 12.65
CA LEU A 170 -21.30 -2.15 11.37
C LEU A 170 -20.01 -2.99 11.45
N SER A 171 -19.08 -2.61 12.32
CA SER A 171 -17.80 -3.31 12.52
C SER A 171 -17.89 -4.57 13.39
N CYS A 172 -19.07 -4.87 13.95
CA CYS A 172 -19.31 -6.08 14.75
C CYS A 172 -19.61 -7.30 13.86
N ARG A 173 -19.28 -8.49 14.37
CA ARG A 173 -19.46 -9.80 13.69
C ARG A 173 -20.89 -10.05 13.24
N ALA A 174 -21.88 -9.62 14.03
CA ALA A 174 -23.29 -9.75 13.68
C ALA A 174 -23.62 -9.10 12.33
N SER A 175 -23.08 -7.91 12.05
CA SER A 175 -23.29 -7.19 10.78
C SER A 175 -22.69 -7.95 9.60
N GLY A 176 -21.47 -8.49 9.75
CA GLY A 176 -20.81 -9.33 8.76
C GLY A 176 -21.57 -10.64 8.50
N PHE A 177 -21.98 -11.33 9.57
CA PHE A 177 -22.77 -12.56 9.50
C PHE A 177 -24.09 -12.35 8.76
N ILE A 178 -24.86 -11.33 9.14
CA ILE A 178 -26.14 -11.02 8.51
C ILE A 178 -25.96 -10.64 7.04
N ALA A 179 -24.97 -9.78 6.73
CA ALA A 179 -24.68 -9.40 5.36
C ALA A 179 -24.30 -10.60 4.47
N ARG A 180 -23.53 -11.57 5.00
CA ARG A 180 -23.22 -12.82 4.30
C ARG A 180 -24.44 -13.71 4.13
N ALA A 181 -25.27 -13.83 5.17
CA ALA A 181 -26.45 -14.69 5.12
C ALA A 181 -27.44 -14.29 4.03
N ILE A 182 -27.53 -12.99 3.71
CA ILE A 182 -28.37 -12.46 2.63
C ILE A 182 -27.63 -12.34 1.28
N ALA A 183 -26.30 -12.41 1.27
CA ALA A 183 -25.51 -12.30 0.06
C ALA A 183 -25.56 -13.61 -0.75
N ALA A 184 -25.78 -13.49 -2.06
CA ALA A 184 -25.75 -14.65 -2.96
C ALA A 184 -24.32 -15.12 -3.31
N ARG A 185 -23.29 -14.37 -2.90
CA ARG A 185 -21.87 -14.55 -3.24
C ARG A 185 -21.00 -13.96 -2.13
N LEU A 186 -19.69 -14.29 -2.15
CA LEU A 186 -18.71 -13.71 -1.22
C LEU A 186 -18.43 -12.21 -1.46
N ASP A 187 -18.82 -11.64 -2.61
CA ASP A 187 -18.75 -10.20 -2.85
C ASP A 187 -19.91 -9.49 -2.15
N ILE A 188 -19.60 -8.81 -1.05
CA ILE A 188 -20.60 -8.08 -0.27
C ILE A 188 -20.82 -6.72 -0.93
N ARG A 189 -21.87 -6.64 -1.73
CA ARG A 189 -22.31 -5.43 -2.46
C ARG A 189 -23.15 -4.49 -1.60
N GLU A 190 -23.29 -3.28 -2.10
CA GLU A 190 -24.08 -2.19 -1.51
C GLU A 190 -25.51 -2.61 -1.18
N SER A 191 -26.15 -3.37 -2.08
CA SER A 191 -27.52 -3.82 -1.90
C SER A 191 -27.71 -4.75 -0.70
N TYR A 192 -26.67 -5.50 -0.32
CA TYR A 192 -26.70 -6.36 0.85
C TYR A 192 -26.40 -5.56 2.11
N VAL A 193 -25.36 -4.71 2.08
CA VAL A 193 -25.01 -3.86 3.23
C VAL A 193 -26.13 -2.90 3.59
N ALA A 194 -26.85 -2.36 2.60
CA ALA A 194 -28.04 -1.52 2.82
C ALA A 194 -29.17 -2.25 3.58
N ARG A 195 -29.21 -3.58 3.56
CA ARG A 195 -30.23 -4.39 4.26
C ARG A 195 -29.77 -4.91 5.61
N VAL A 196 -28.54 -4.58 6.03
CA VAL A 196 -28.07 -4.91 7.38
C VAL A 196 -28.98 -4.18 8.39
N PRO A 197 -29.56 -4.91 9.36
CA PRO A 197 -30.41 -4.31 10.37
C PRO A 197 -29.60 -3.40 11.28
N LEU A 198 -30.26 -2.42 11.88
CA LEU A 198 -29.64 -1.52 12.86
C LEU A 198 -30.42 -1.53 14.17
N PRO A 199 -29.74 -1.51 15.33
CA PRO A 199 -30.41 -1.24 16.59
C PRO A 199 -31.05 0.14 16.56
N ASP A 200 -32.28 0.27 17.05
CA ASP A 200 -32.98 1.54 17.17
C ASP A 200 -33.58 1.69 18.58
N PRO A 201 -33.00 2.52 19.46
CA PRO A 201 -31.82 3.36 19.24
C PRO A 201 -30.49 2.56 19.20
N ILE A 202 -29.46 3.15 18.59
CA ILE A 202 -28.07 2.66 18.73
C ILE A 202 -27.65 2.81 20.20
N PRO A 203 -27.07 1.77 20.83
CA PRO A 203 -26.61 1.87 22.23
C PRO A 203 -25.64 3.02 22.46
N ASP A 204 -25.93 3.87 23.44
CA ASP A 204 -25.15 5.08 23.76
C ASP A 204 -23.63 4.84 23.88
N PRO A 205 -23.13 3.75 24.52
CA PRO A 205 -21.69 3.53 24.66
C PRO A 205 -20.93 3.36 23.33
N LEU A 206 -21.61 2.96 22.26
CA LEU A 206 -20.97 2.66 20.97
C LEU A 206 -20.38 3.91 20.30
N ALA A 207 -20.93 5.10 20.59
CA ALA A 207 -20.38 6.35 20.09
C ALA A 207 -18.96 6.62 20.62
N ALA A 208 -18.75 6.43 21.92
CA ALA A 208 -17.45 6.56 22.55
C ALA A 208 -16.49 5.48 22.03
N SER A 209 -16.93 4.22 22.01
CA SER A 209 -16.15 3.09 21.46
C SER A 209 -15.68 3.34 20.04
N GLU A 210 -16.56 3.80 19.15
CA GLU A 210 -16.23 4.12 17.76
C GLU A 210 -15.12 5.16 17.65
N SER A 211 -15.28 6.31 18.32
CA SER A 211 -14.30 7.39 18.28
C SER A 211 -12.93 6.98 18.84
N THR A 212 -12.93 6.18 19.92
CA THR A 212 -11.70 5.65 20.51
C THR A 212 -11.03 4.63 19.60
N CYS A 213 -11.78 3.69 19.01
CA CYS A 213 -11.23 2.71 18.09
C CYS A 213 -10.60 3.38 16.85
N ILE A 214 -11.23 4.43 16.30
CA ILE A 214 -10.63 5.24 15.22
C ILE A 214 -9.31 5.86 15.68
N ALA A 215 -9.26 6.48 16.86
CA ALA A 215 -8.04 7.12 17.38
C ALA A 215 -6.90 6.10 17.60
N LEU A 216 -7.19 4.96 18.21
CA LEU A 216 -6.23 3.88 18.44
C LEU A 216 -5.73 3.30 17.11
N LYS A 217 -6.62 3.05 16.16
CA LYS A 217 -6.23 2.53 14.84
C LYS A 217 -5.38 3.53 14.05
N ARG A 218 -5.71 4.83 14.11
CA ARG A 218 -4.89 5.89 13.49
C ARG A 218 -3.46 5.89 14.02
N TYR A 219 -3.28 5.66 15.33
CA TYR A 219 -1.94 5.52 15.91
C TYR A 219 -1.18 4.33 15.32
N LEU A 220 -1.80 3.14 15.30
CA LEU A 220 -1.15 1.93 14.76
C LEU A 220 -0.74 2.07 13.29
N VAL A 221 -1.61 2.66 12.47
CA VAL A 221 -1.41 2.84 11.02
C VAL A 221 -0.40 3.94 10.69
N ALA A 222 -0.18 4.91 11.59
CA ALA A 222 0.73 6.04 11.36
C ALA A 222 2.21 5.65 11.24
N PHE A 223 2.57 4.40 11.53
CA PHE A 223 3.94 3.90 11.44
C PHE A 223 4.19 3.00 10.22
N ASP A 224 3.19 2.78 9.36
CA ASP A 224 3.37 2.10 8.08
C ASP A 224 3.91 3.10 7.02
N PRO A 225 5.10 2.86 6.44
CA PRO A 225 5.70 3.76 5.44
C PRO A 225 4.90 3.91 4.14
N THR A 226 3.94 3.02 3.88
CA THR A 226 3.08 3.08 2.69
C THR A 226 1.86 3.98 2.91
N GLU A 227 1.48 4.22 4.16
CA GLU A 227 0.29 5.00 4.49
C GLU A 227 0.52 6.49 4.32
N ARG A 228 -0.50 7.21 3.83
CA ARG A 228 -0.46 8.67 3.73
C ARG A 228 -0.24 9.33 5.09
N SER A 229 -0.73 8.71 6.17
CA SER A 229 -0.60 9.19 7.54
C SER A 229 0.74 8.91 8.19
N PHE A 230 1.73 8.38 7.46
CA PHE A 230 3.04 8.05 8.03
C PHE A 230 3.69 9.24 8.76
N VAL A 231 4.16 9.01 9.99
CA VAL A 231 4.82 10.02 10.84
C VAL A 231 6.30 9.76 11.09
N GLY A 232 6.87 8.68 10.53
CA GLY A 232 8.26 8.30 10.72
C GLY A 232 8.44 6.99 11.49
N THR A 233 9.65 6.44 11.43
CA THR A 233 10.02 5.24 12.21
C THR A 233 10.48 5.67 13.61
N PRO A 234 9.98 5.06 14.70
CA PRO A 234 10.30 5.44 16.07
C PRO A 234 11.68 4.89 16.51
N ALA A 235 12.69 5.11 15.68
CA ALA A 235 14.08 4.73 15.93
C ALA A 235 14.78 5.87 16.68
N SER A 236 14.79 5.79 18.01
CA SER A 236 15.51 6.73 18.89
C SER A 236 16.22 5.95 19.99
N GLY A 237 17.15 6.55 20.74
CA GLY A 237 17.80 5.92 21.90
C GLY A 237 19.17 5.33 21.59
N LEU A 238 19.53 4.23 22.28
CA LEU A 238 20.89 3.66 22.28
C LEU A 238 21.09 2.50 21.28
N SER A 239 20.02 1.79 20.90
CA SER A 239 20.06 0.63 19.99
C SER A 239 18.74 0.45 19.23
N LEU A 240 18.77 -0.28 18.11
CA LEU A 240 17.59 -0.60 17.31
C LEU A 240 16.69 -1.64 17.99
N VAL A 241 17.27 -2.62 18.71
CA VAL A 241 16.52 -3.59 19.51
C VAL A 241 15.75 -2.90 20.63
N ASP A 242 16.35 -1.94 21.33
CA ASP A 242 15.66 -1.20 22.39
C ASP A 242 14.59 -0.25 21.83
N ALA A 243 14.83 0.34 20.66
CA ALA A 243 13.82 1.11 19.95
C ALA A 243 12.63 0.23 19.54
N ARG A 244 12.89 -0.94 18.92
CA ARG A 244 11.85 -1.89 18.54
C ARG A 244 11.08 -2.43 19.74
N ARG A 245 11.76 -2.69 20.86
CA ARG A 245 11.12 -3.17 22.10
C ARG A 245 10.14 -2.15 22.67
N ARG A 246 10.58 -0.89 22.82
CA ARG A 246 9.70 0.19 23.31
C ARG A 246 8.51 0.40 22.40
N PHE A 247 8.74 0.43 21.08
CA PHE A 247 7.64 0.56 20.12
C PHE A 247 6.69 -0.66 20.13
N ALA A 248 7.21 -1.88 20.35
CA ALA A 248 6.38 -3.07 20.57
C ALA A 248 5.41 -2.82 21.72
N GLU A 249 5.94 -2.39 22.87
CA GLU A 249 5.16 -2.22 24.08
C GLU A 249 4.07 -1.15 23.90
N GLU A 250 4.38 -0.04 23.24
CA GLU A 250 3.39 0.99 22.95
C GLU A 250 2.32 0.52 21.96
N SER A 251 2.71 -0.08 20.84
CA SER A 251 1.76 -0.54 19.82
C SER A 251 0.91 -1.72 20.28
N GLU A 252 1.48 -2.65 21.04
CA GLU A 252 0.77 -3.77 21.66
C GLU A 252 -0.19 -3.31 22.76
N ALA A 253 0.17 -2.30 23.56
CA ALA A 253 -0.75 -1.69 24.53
C ALA A 253 -1.97 -1.08 23.83
N VAL A 254 -1.73 -0.31 22.75
CA VAL A 254 -2.79 0.27 21.91
C VAL A 254 -3.66 -0.81 21.29
N ALA A 255 -3.07 -1.87 20.73
CA ALA A 255 -3.80 -3.00 20.15
C ALA A 255 -4.62 -3.76 21.21
N ALA A 256 -4.07 -3.98 22.40
CA ALA A 256 -4.76 -4.67 23.48
C ALA A 256 -6.03 -3.93 23.88
N VAL A 257 -5.93 -2.62 24.07
CA VAL A 257 -7.06 -1.77 24.39
C VAL A 257 -8.05 -1.72 23.22
N LEU A 258 -7.57 -1.57 21.97
CA LEU A 258 -8.43 -1.57 20.78
C LEU A 258 -9.32 -2.81 20.73
N HIS A 259 -8.73 -4.01 20.79
CA HIS A 259 -9.48 -5.27 20.70
C HIS A 259 -10.36 -5.56 21.92
N THR A 260 -10.04 -4.96 23.07
CA THR A 260 -10.93 -4.97 24.25
C THR A 260 -12.21 -4.16 23.99
N ILE A 261 -12.06 -2.95 23.42
CA ILE A 261 -13.20 -2.07 23.10
C ILE A 261 -14.06 -2.67 21.97
N GLU A 262 -13.42 -3.33 21.00
CA GLU A 262 -14.12 -4.10 19.98
C GLU A 262 -14.95 -5.22 20.60
N GLY A 263 -14.35 -6.02 21.49
CA GLY A 263 -15.07 -7.07 22.23
C GLY A 263 -16.27 -6.52 23.01
N ARG A 264 -16.14 -5.36 23.65
CA ARG A 264 -17.30 -4.72 24.27
C ARG A 264 -18.37 -4.35 23.25
N SER A 265 -17.98 -3.73 22.14
CA SER A 265 -18.91 -3.29 21.09
C SER A 265 -19.74 -4.48 20.59
N GLU A 266 -19.10 -5.64 20.42
CA GLU A 266 -19.78 -6.89 20.06
C GLU A 266 -20.88 -7.24 21.09
N ARG A 267 -20.58 -7.19 22.40
CA ARG A 267 -21.57 -7.52 23.45
C ARG A 267 -22.76 -6.58 23.45
N GLU A 268 -22.52 -5.28 23.30
CA GLU A 268 -23.60 -4.29 23.25
C GLU A 268 -24.49 -4.50 22.02
N VAL A 269 -23.90 -4.82 20.87
CA VAL A 269 -24.64 -5.08 19.62
C VAL A 269 -25.43 -6.38 19.71
N PHE A 270 -24.84 -7.49 20.16
CA PHE A 270 -25.56 -8.76 20.34
C PHE A 270 -26.73 -8.62 21.33
N LYS A 271 -26.50 -7.91 22.45
CA LYS A 271 -27.55 -7.59 23.42
C LYS A 271 -28.67 -6.74 22.80
N ALA A 272 -28.33 -5.72 22.02
CA ALA A 272 -29.30 -4.87 21.36
C ALA A 272 -30.11 -5.61 20.29
N TYR A 273 -29.51 -6.63 19.67
CA TYR A 273 -30.17 -7.54 18.74
C TYR A 273 -30.95 -8.68 19.39
N GLY A 274 -30.86 -8.85 20.72
CA GLY A 274 -31.47 -10.00 21.40
C GLY A 274 -30.89 -11.35 20.95
N VAL A 275 -29.66 -11.37 20.45
CA VAL A 275 -28.99 -12.58 19.97
C VAL A 275 -28.14 -13.14 21.11
N ASP A 276 -28.59 -14.26 21.68
CA ASP A 276 -27.94 -14.95 22.78
C ASP A 276 -27.95 -16.47 22.60
N GLY A 277 -27.42 -17.20 23.59
CA GLY A 277 -27.42 -18.66 23.62
C GLY A 277 -26.91 -19.30 22.33
N ASP A 278 -27.71 -20.20 21.78
CA ASP A 278 -27.37 -20.94 20.58
C ASP A 278 -27.32 -20.07 19.30
N ASP A 279 -28.04 -18.95 19.26
CA ASP A 279 -28.05 -18.02 18.12
C ASP A 279 -26.72 -17.28 18.05
N LEU A 280 -26.23 -16.85 19.22
CA LEU A 280 -24.88 -16.30 19.36
C LEU A 280 -23.82 -17.34 18.96
N GLN A 281 -23.94 -18.58 19.45
CA GLN A 281 -22.97 -19.63 19.12
C GLN A 281 -22.89 -19.88 17.62
N ALA A 282 -24.01 -19.88 16.90
CA ALA A 282 -24.03 -20.02 15.44
C ALA A 282 -23.24 -18.92 14.72
N VAL A 283 -23.29 -17.67 15.21
CA VAL A 283 -22.49 -16.56 14.66
C VAL A 283 -21.01 -16.76 14.95
N LEU A 284 -20.65 -17.20 16.17
CA LEU A 284 -19.27 -17.41 16.58
C LEU A 284 -18.63 -18.62 15.89
N ASP A 285 -19.39 -19.69 15.65
CA ASP A 285 -18.91 -20.86 14.91
C ASP A 285 -18.51 -20.49 13.49
N GLU A 286 -19.23 -19.55 12.86
CA GLU A 286 -18.92 -19.05 11.52
C GLU A 286 -17.79 -18.03 11.53
N THR A 287 -17.85 -17.02 12.41
CA THR A 287 -16.95 -15.85 12.37
C THR A 287 -15.71 -15.98 13.24
N GLY A 288 -15.71 -16.87 14.23
CA GLY A 288 -14.74 -16.93 15.32
C GLY A 288 -15.11 -16.01 16.50
N THR A 289 -14.47 -16.26 17.64
CA THR A 289 -14.65 -15.49 18.88
C THR A 289 -13.92 -14.14 18.81
N PRO A 290 -14.56 -13.02 19.21
CA PRO A 290 -13.85 -11.74 19.38
C PRO A 290 -12.70 -11.88 20.38
N ALA A 291 -11.52 -11.32 20.06
CA ALA A 291 -10.36 -11.43 20.94
C ALA A 291 -10.63 -10.85 22.35
N GLY A 292 -11.37 -9.74 22.44
CA GLY A 292 -11.78 -9.15 23.71
C GLY A 292 -12.81 -9.95 24.53
N TRP A 293 -13.21 -11.14 24.09
CA TRP A 293 -14.10 -12.03 24.87
C TRP A 293 -13.36 -13.17 25.57
N PHE A 294 -12.10 -13.40 25.22
CA PHE A 294 -11.28 -14.39 25.90
C PHE A 294 -11.05 -14.00 27.37
N PRO A 295 -10.81 -14.97 28.26
CA PRO A 295 -10.62 -14.71 29.68
C PRO A 295 -9.37 -13.88 29.97
N LEU A 296 -9.52 -12.92 30.89
CA LEU A 296 -8.40 -12.25 31.55
C LEU A 296 -7.72 -13.20 32.54
N ILE A 297 -6.39 -13.16 32.61
CA ILE A 297 -5.63 -13.96 33.56
C ILE A 297 -5.34 -13.11 34.80
N ALA A 298 -5.64 -13.65 35.98
CA ALA A 298 -5.37 -12.98 37.25
C ALA A 298 -3.87 -12.67 37.39
N GLY A 299 -3.53 -11.40 37.63
CA GLY A 299 -2.15 -10.92 37.72
C GLY A 299 -1.58 -10.39 36.39
N TYR A 300 -2.33 -10.55 35.30
CA TYR A 300 -2.02 -10.06 33.95
C TYR A 300 -3.23 -9.29 33.37
N ASP A 301 -3.99 -8.61 34.22
CA ASP A 301 -5.29 -8.01 33.90
C ASP A 301 -5.33 -6.48 34.00
N ALA A 302 -4.21 -5.84 34.32
CA ALA A 302 -4.13 -4.38 34.40
C ALA A 302 -4.33 -3.74 33.02
N ILE A 303 -5.10 -2.64 32.93
CA ILE A 303 -5.24 -1.90 31.67
C ILE A 303 -3.87 -1.29 31.29
N PRO A 304 -3.32 -1.56 30.10
CA PRO A 304 -2.05 -0.99 29.68
C PRO A 304 -2.09 0.54 29.60
N GLU A 305 -0.97 1.18 29.93
CA GLU A 305 -0.82 2.62 29.74
C GLU A 305 -0.73 2.94 28.24
N LEU A 306 -1.49 3.95 27.80
CA LEU A 306 -1.49 4.37 26.41
C LEU A 306 -0.45 5.48 26.15
N PRO A 307 0.10 5.54 24.92
CA PRO A 307 0.99 6.62 24.49
C PRO A 307 0.37 8.02 24.65
N GLN A 308 1.23 9.03 24.75
CA GLN A 308 0.80 10.42 24.90
C GLN A 308 -0.15 10.85 23.77
N GLY A 309 -1.25 11.49 24.14
CA GLY A 309 -2.26 11.97 23.18
C GLY A 309 -3.39 10.98 22.90
N LEU A 310 -3.29 9.76 23.42
CA LEU A 310 -4.38 8.78 23.41
C LEU A 310 -5.00 8.67 24.81
N SER A 311 -6.32 8.61 24.87
CA SER A 311 -7.05 8.33 26.10
C SER A 311 -8.31 7.55 25.78
N VAL A 312 -8.76 6.77 26.77
CA VAL A 312 -10.00 6.00 26.68
C VAL A 312 -10.93 6.53 27.76
N PRO A 313 -12.18 6.88 27.41
CA PRO A 313 -13.18 7.26 28.40
C PRO A 313 -13.35 6.15 29.45
N ALA A 314 -13.40 6.50 30.74
CA ALA A 314 -13.52 5.51 31.81
C ALA A 314 -14.77 4.62 31.66
N GLU A 315 -15.86 5.21 31.19
CA GLU A 315 -17.10 4.51 30.87
C GLU A 315 -16.90 3.38 29.86
N VAL A 316 -15.94 3.48 28.93
CA VAL A 316 -15.62 2.48 27.89
C VAL A 316 -14.91 1.25 28.50
N LEU A 317 -14.20 1.42 29.62
CA LEU A 317 -13.46 0.34 30.28
C LEU A 317 -14.13 -0.21 31.55
N GLU A 318 -15.15 0.46 32.08
CA GLU A 318 -15.84 0.06 33.32
C GLU A 318 -16.31 -1.41 33.34
N PRO A 319 -16.90 -1.98 32.25
CA PRO A 319 -17.32 -3.37 32.26
C PRO A 319 -16.18 -4.37 32.48
N LEU A 320 -14.98 -4.07 31.97
CA LEU A 320 -13.78 -4.90 32.12
C LEU A 320 -13.38 -5.08 33.60
N VAL A 321 -13.62 -4.05 34.42
CA VAL A 321 -13.32 -4.08 35.86
C VAL A 321 -14.16 -5.14 36.57
N ARG A 322 -15.35 -5.45 36.05
CA ARG A 322 -16.31 -6.39 36.63
C ARG A 322 -16.16 -7.82 36.09
N GLU A 323 -15.34 -8.03 35.07
CA GLU A 323 -15.13 -9.37 34.51
C GLU A 323 -14.35 -10.27 35.46
N GLU A 324 -14.76 -11.53 35.56
CA GLU A 324 -14.05 -12.54 36.32
C GLU A 324 -12.72 -12.87 35.67
N ARG A 325 -11.71 -13.15 36.51
CA ARG A 325 -10.36 -13.46 36.06
C ARG A 325 -10.13 -14.94 36.22
N GLN A 326 -9.58 -15.55 35.18
CA GLN A 326 -9.13 -16.92 35.22
C GLN A 326 -7.88 -17.01 36.10
N VAL A 327 -7.97 -17.83 37.15
CA VAL A 327 -6.84 -18.19 38.00
C VAL A 327 -6.20 -19.45 37.42
N LEU A 328 -4.97 -19.34 36.95
CA LEU A 328 -4.20 -20.46 36.41
C LEU A 328 -3.29 -21.07 37.48
N SER A 329 -3.11 -22.39 37.45
CA SER A 329 -2.05 -23.03 38.23
C SER A 329 -0.67 -22.63 37.70
N PRO A 330 0.40 -22.72 38.52
CA PRO A 330 1.76 -22.43 38.05
C PRO A 330 2.15 -23.25 36.82
N GLU A 331 1.74 -24.52 36.74
CA GLU A 331 2.01 -25.40 35.60
C GLU A 331 1.29 -24.94 34.34
N ALA A 332 0.00 -24.57 34.46
CA ALA A 332 -0.80 -24.07 33.34
C ALA A 332 -0.28 -22.72 32.83
N LEU A 333 0.09 -21.81 33.72
CA LEU A 333 0.69 -20.52 33.37
C LEU A 333 2.02 -20.70 32.63
N ASN A 334 2.89 -21.61 33.11
CA ASN A 334 4.15 -21.91 32.44
C ASN A 334 3.94 -22.55 31.06
N ALA A 335 2.95 -23.43 30.92
CA ALA A 335 2.59 -24.02 29.63
C ALA A 335 2.10 -22.95 28.63
N LEU A 336 1.25 -22.02 29.09
CA LEU A 336 0.79 -20.89 28.29
C LEU A 336 1.96 -20.00 27.84
N LYS A 337 2.87 -19.62 28.76
CA LYS A 337 4.05 -18.82 28.44
C LYS A 337 4.93 -19.47 27.37
N ARG A 338 5.15 -20.79 27.45
CA ARG A 338 5.91 -21.53 26.41
C ARG A 338 5.23 -21.47 25.04
N ARG A 339 3.92 -21.69 24.97
CA ARG A 339 3.15 -21.59 23.71
C ARG A 339 3.18 -20.17 23.14
N LEU A 340 2.94 -19.17 23.99
CA LEU A 340 3.02 -17.75 23.60
C LEU A 340 4.40 -17.40 23.06
N ARG A 341 5.46 -17.83 23.73
CA ARG A 341 6.84 -17.62 23.26
C ARG A 341 7.07 -18.24 21.89
N ALA A 342 6.63 -19.48 21.67
CA ALA A 342 6.78 -20.15 20.38
C ALA A 342 6.09 -19.38 19.24
N PHE A 343 4.84 -18.96 19.43
CA PHE A 343 4.12 -18.16 18.43
C PHE A 343 4.74 -16.77 18.22
N TYR A 344 5.15 -16.11 19.31
CA TYR A 344 5.77 -14.79 19.23
C TYR A 344 7.11 -14.82 18.48
N GLU A 345 7.96 -15.80 18.77
CA GLU A 345 9.26 -15.98 18.10
C GLU A 345 9.10 -16.38 16.63
N ALA A 346 8.06 -17.14 16.28
CA ALA A 346 7.70 -17.48 14.90
C ALA A 346 7.24 -16.25 14.09
N GLY A 347 6.70 -15.23 14.76
CA GLY A 347 6.24 -13.98 14.14
C GLY A 347 4.83 -14.05 13.53
N PRO A 348 4.33 -12.93 12.98
CA PRO A 348 2.97 -12.85 12.41
C PRO A 348 2.75 -13.90 11.32
N GLY A 349 1.65 -14.66 11.40
CA GLY A 349 1.34 -15.75 10.47
C GLY A 349 2.30 -16.95 10.54
N GLY A 350 3.26 -16.95 11.46
CA GLY A 350 4.18 -18.07 11.66
C GLY A 350 3.44 -19.33 12.11
N ARG A 351 3.85 -20.49 11.60
CA ARG A 351 3.34 -21.79 12.04
C ARG A 351 4.31 -22.40 13.04
N VAL A 352 3.78 -23.05 14.05
CA VAL A 352 4.55 -23.89 14.99
C VAL A 352 4.21 -25.35 14.67
N ASP A 353 5.15 -26.27 14.83
CA ASP A 353 5.05 -27.69 14.41
C ASP A 353 3.81 -28.44 14.95
N GLU A 354 3.07 -27.87 15.91
CA GLU A 354 1.82 -28.40 16.46
C GLU A 354 0.54 -27.99 15.68
N GLU A 355 0.64 -27.12 14.66
CA GLU A 355 -0.48 -26.71 13.79
C GLU A 355 -0.54 -27.59 12.52
N GLU A 356 -1.08 -28.82 12.63
CA GLU A 356 -1.51 -29.58 11.45
C GLU A 356 -2.80 -28.97 10.84
N GLU A 357 -2.74 -28.76 9.52
CA GLU A 357 -3.82 -28.49 8.55
C GLU A 357 -5.16 -27.96 9.08
N ASP A 358 -5.27 -26.64 9.24
CA ASP A 358 -6.54 -25.92 9.04
C ASP A 358 -6.29 -24.41 8.88
N THR A 359 -5.89 -23.96 7.68
CA THR A 359 -6.29 -22.66 7.10
C THR A 359 -5.64 -22.38 5.74
N PHE A 360 -6.47 -21.82 4.87
CA PHE A 360 -6.19 -21.32 3.52
C PHE A 360 -4.96 -20.40 3.44
N SER A 361 -3.98 -20.79 2.64
CA SER A 361 -2.92 -19.90 2.16
C SER A 361 -3.48 -18.97 1.07
N GLY A 362 -3.73 -17.71 1.39
CA GLY A 362 -4.07 -16.70 0.39
C GLY A 362 -3.14 -15.51 0.51
N GLU A 363 -2.18 -15.41 -0.40
CA GLU A 363 -1.42 -14.18 -0.65
C GLU A 363 -2.41 -13.06 -1.04
N ASP A 364 -2.38 -11.93 -0.33
CA ASP A 364 -3.10 -10.72 -0.73
C ASP A 364 -2.40 -10.09 -1.95
N GLY A 365 -2.73 -10.62 -3.13
CA GLY A 365 -2.19 -10.13 -4.39
C GLY A 365 -2.96 -10.65 -5.61
N GLY A 366 -3.89 -9.85 -6.13
CA GLY A 366 -4.36 -9.96 -7.51
C GLY A 366 -5.87 -10.10 -7.67
N ASP A 367 -6.38 -9.38 -8.67
CA ASP A 367 -7.77 -9.26 -9.07
C ASP A 367 -8.43 -10.61 -9.44
N GLY A 368 -9.57 -10.91 -8.81
CA GLY A 368 -10.66 -11.76 -9.35
C GLY A 368 -10.35 -13.25 -9.55
N GLU A 369 -11.29 -14.20 -9.56
CA GLU A 369 -12.74 -14.24 -9.54
C GLU A 369 -13.14 -15.69 -9.19
N ASN A 370 -14.32 -15.86 -8.57
CA ASN A 370 -15.05 -17.11 -8.40
C ASN A 370 -14.44 -18.18 -7.48
N GLU A 371 -14.50 -17.93 -6.17
CA GLU A 371 -14.68 -19.02 -5.22
C GLU A 371 -16.15 -19.06 -4.79
N VAL A 372 -16.87 -20.11 -5.22
CA VAL A 372 -18.22 -20.40 -4.75
C VAL A 372 -18.08 -21.13 -3.42
N VAL A 373 -18.10 -20.39 -2.32
CA VAL A 373 -18.20 -21.00 -0.99
C VAL A 373 -19.69 -21.17 -0.65
N LEU A 374 -20.04 -22.35 -0.17
CA LEU A 374 -21.38 -22.72 0.27
C LEU A 374 -21.81 -21.83 1.44
N SER A 375 -23.07 -21.39 1.43
CA SER A 375 -23.66 -20.66 2.55
C SER A 375 -23.62 -21.52 3.82
N GLY A 376 -23.07 -20.99 4.92
CA GLY A 376 -22.85 -21.73 6.18
C GLY A 376 -21.44 -22.32 6.38
N ALA A 377 -20.45 -21.93 5.57
CA ALA A 377 -19.05 -22.30 5.79
C ALA A 377 -18.38 -21.42 6.87
N ARG A 378 -17.47 -22.00 7.66
CA ARG A 378 -16.64 -21.28 8.65
C ARG A 378 -15.72 -20.29 7.93
N ILE A 379 -15.97 -19.00 8.11
CA ILE A 379 -15.20 -17.89 7.53
C ILE A 379 -14.74 -17.01 8.69
N PRO A 380 -13.62 -17.36 9.35
CA PRO A 380 -13.15 -16.59 10.48
C PRO A 380 -12.73 -15.19 10.03
N ILE A 381 -13.06 -14.19 10.83
CA ILE A 381 -12.61 -12.83 10.59
C ILE A 381 -11.09 -12.76 10.80
N PRO A 382 -10.31 -12.27 9.81
CA PRO A 382 -8.86 -12.16 9.94
C PRO A 382 -8.45 -11.22 11.08
N ALA A 383 -7.37 -11.55 11.77
CA ALA A 383 -6.74 -10.66 12.75
C ALA A 383 -6.12 -9.44 12.06
N GLU A 384 -6.26 -8.26 12.65
CA GLU A 384 -5.68 -7.00 12.15
C GLU A 384 -4.34 -6.65 12.79
N THR A 385 -4.05 -7.23 13.95
CA THR A 385 -2.78 -7.03 14.66
C THR A 385 -2.18 -8.37 15.07
N PHE A 386 -0.85 -8.40 15.21
CA PHE A 386 -0.18 -9.61 15.70
C PHE A 386 -0.61 -9.98 17.12
N LEU A 387 -0.93 -8.99 17.95
CA LEU A 387 -1.48 -9.22 19.29
C LEU A 387 -2.85 -9.90 19.24
N GLU A 388 -3.73 -9.48 18.32
CA GLU A 388 -5.02 -10.13 18.11
C GLU A 388 -4.86 -11.59 17.65
N GLU A 389 -3.94 -11.83 16.73
CA GLU A 389 -3.61 -13.19 16.26
C GLU A 389 -3.17 -14.08 17.43
N LEU A 390 -2.27 -13.60 18.29
CA LEU A 390 -1.82 -14.34 19.48
C LEU A 390 -2.96 -14.59 20.47
N ALA A 391 -3.82 -13.59 20.70
CA ALA A 391 -5.00 -13.74 21.55
C ALA A 391 -5.95 -14.82 21.03
N GLN A 392 -6.22 -14.84 19.73
CA GLN A 392 -7.06 -15.84 19.07
C GLN A 392 -6.47 -17.25 19.09
N ARG A 393 -5.15 -17.41 18.89
CA ARG A 393 -4.50 -18.73 18.91
C ARG A 393 -4.39 -19.34 20.30
N LEU A 394 -4.36 -18.51 21.33
CA LEU A 394 -4.17 -18.93 22.71
C LEU A 394 -5.45 -18.93 23.54
N ASP A 395 -6.55 -18.41 23.00
CA ASP A 395 -7.81 -18.16 23.70
C ASP A 395 -7.62 -17.34 24.98
N VAL A 396 -6.79 -16.29 24.92
CA VAL A 396 -6.46 -15.42 26.06
C VAL A 396 -6.71 -13.96 25.70
N HIS A 397 -7.23 -13.19 26.66
CA HIS A 397 -7.55 -11.79 26.44
C HIS A 397 -6.32 -10.96 25.99
N PRO A 398 -6.46 -10.03 25.03
CA PRO A 398 -5.37 -9.19 24.52
C PRO A 398 -4.55 -8.47 25.60
N ILE A 399 -5.19 -7.98 26.66
CA ILE A 399 -4.50 -7.36 27.81
C ILE A 399 -3.57 -8.35 28.51
N SER A 400 -4.00 -9.58 28.73
CA SER A 400 -3.16 -10.60 29.35
C SER A 400 -2.03 -11.06 28.44
N ILE A 401 -2.28 -11.16 27.13
CA ILE A 401 -1.20 -11.39 26.15
C ILE A 401 -0.15 -10.28 26.21
N TYR A 402 -0.56 -9.00 26.25
CA TYR A 402 0.36 -7.87 26.37
C TYR A 402 1.29 -7.99 27.58
N TRP A 403 0.75 -8.27 28.78
CA TRP A 403 1.57 -8.38 29.98
C TRP A 403 2.46 -9.61 29.99
N LEU A 404 1.97 -10.74 29.49
CA LEU A 404 2.78 -11.95 29.34
C LEU A 404 3.92 -11.73 28.36
N LEU A 405 3.68 -11.09 27.20
CA LEU A 405 4.72 -10.74 26.24
C LEU A 405 5.75 -9.78 26.85
N ARG A 406 5.30 -8.78 27.61
CA ARG A 406 6.18 -7.87 28.33
C ARG A 406 7.07 -8.63 29.31
N GLU A 407 6.51 -9.56 30.09
CA GLU A 407 7.30 -10.41 30.99
C GLU A 407 8.32 -11.26 30.23
N LEU A 408 7.90 -11.96 29.17
CA LEU A 408 8.76 -12.78 28.32
C LEU A 408 9.93 -11.97 27.74
N ARG A 409 9.69 -10.72 27.32
CA ARG A 409 10.75 -9.83 26.80
C ARG A 409 11.73 -9.38 27.87
N HIS A 410 11.22 -8.92 29.02
CA HIS A 410 12.07 -8.31 30.06
C HIS A 410 12.77 -9.33 30.95
N GLN A 411 12.14 -10.47 31.23
CA GLN A 411 12.67 -11.49 32.14
C GLN A 411 13.33 -12.65 31.41
N GLU A 412 12.82 -13.05 30.23
CA GLU A 412 13.29 -14.23 29.51
C GLU A 412 13.99 -13.93 28.17
N GLY A 413 14.07 -12.66 27.78
CA GLY A 413 14.74 -12.21 26.56
C GLY A 413 14.09 -12.68 25.26
N ALA A 414 12.78 -12.93 25.24
CA ALA A 414 12.07 -13.36 24.03
C ALA A 414 12.09 -12.28 22.95
N VAL A 415 12.34 -12.65 21.69
CA VAL A 415 12.43 -11.72 20.55
C VAL A 415 11.77 -12.34 19.32
N SER A 416 10.84 -11.62 18.69
CA SER A 416 10.35 -11.98 17.37
C SER A 416 11.35 -11.54 16.30
N LYS A 417 12.14 -12.48 15.79
CA LYS A 417 13.14 -12.19 14.74
C LYS A 417 12.50 -11.61 13.47
N PRO A 418 11.38 -12.14 12.94
CA PRO A 418 10.74 -11.58 11.74
C PRO A 418 10.32 -10.11 11.91
N GLU A 419 9.73 -9.77 13.06
CA GLU A 419 9.33 -8.37 13.31
C GLU A 419 10.51 -7.43 13.52
N LEU A 420 11.60 -7.92 14.13
CA LEU A 420 12.82 -7.16 14.31
C LEU A 420 13.51 -6.88 12.97
N VAL A 421 13.59 -7.88 12.08
CA VAL A 421 14.09 -7.70 10.70
C VAL A 421 13.24 -6.66 9.97
N ARG A 422 11.91 -6.80 9.98
CA ARG A 422 11.01 -5.82 9.33
C ARG A 422 11.25 -4.40 9.84
N PHE A 423 11.38 -4.23 11.16
CA PHE A 423 11.63 -2.91 11.74
C PHE A 423 12.96 -2.28 11.30
N VAL A 424 14.04 -3.07 11.26
CA VAL A 424 15.35 -2.59 10.80
C VAL A 424 15.32 -2.26 9.31
N GLU A 425 14.67 -3.10 8.50
CA GLU A 425 14.51 -2.84 7.07
C GLU A 425 13.67 -1.58 6.81
N ASP A 426 12.56 -1.39 7.54
CA ASP A 426 11.74 -0.18 7.47
C ASP A 426 12.55 1.06 7.85
N TYR A 427 13.31 1.00 8.95
CA TYR A 427 14.21 2.08 9.38
C TYR A 427 15.23 2.45 8.30
N LEU A 428 15.95 1.46 7.78
CA LEU A 428 16.96 1.66 6.73
C LEU A 428 16.31 2.21 5.46
N CYS A 429 15.15 1.70 5.07
CA CYS A 429 14.46 2.16 3.87
C CYS A 429 14.00 3.61 4.00
N VAL A 430 13.32 3.97 5.11
CA VAL A 430 12.91 5.35 5.39
C VAL A 430 14.11 6.28 5.44
N LEU A 431 15.24 5.86 6.02
CA LEU A 431 16.47 6.64 6.06
C LEU A 431 17.03 6.91 4.66
N VAL A 432 17.10 5.88 3.81
CA VAL A 432 17.57 6.02 2.41
C VAL A 432 16.64 6.92 1.60
N LEU A 433 15.33 6.82 1.78
CA LEU A 433 14.37 7.70 1.12
C LEU A 433 14.52 9.15 1.56
N ARG A 434 14.72 9.41 2.86
CA ARG A 434 15.02 10.77 3.35
C ARG A 434 16.36 11.28 2.81
N LEU A 435 17.38 10.43 2.64
CA LEU A 435 18.65 10.79 2.00
C LEU A 435 18.45 11.24 0.55
N LEU A 436 17.48 10.66 -0.16
CA LEU A 436 17.08 11.08 -1.51
C LEU A 436 16.16 12.32 -1.52
N GLY A 437 15.81 12.85 -0.34
CA GLY A 437 14.92 14.01 -0.21
C GLY A 437 13.44 13.69 -0.28
N HIS A 438 13.06 12.42 -0.14
CA HIS A 438 11.66 12.03 -0.08
C HIS A 438 10.97 12.64 1.15
N ARG A 439 9.75 13.12 0.94
CA ARG A 439 8.84 13.60 1.97
C ARG A 439 7.52 12.89 1.81
N TRP A 440 6.95 12.42 2.91
CA TRP A 440 5.64 11.80 2.90
C TRP A 440 4.54 12.85 2.74
N PRO A 441 3.37 12.48 2.20
CA PRO A 441 2.29 13.43 1.92
C PRO A 441 1.95 14.39 3.07
N ARG A 442 1.83 13.88 4.30
CA ARG A 442 1.50 14.69 5.49
C ARG A 442 2.59 15.71 5.83
N GLU A 443 3.85 15.35 5.64
CA GLU A 443 4.97 16.28 5.84
C GLU A 443 4.91 17.42 4.81
N VAL A 444 4.56 17.11 3.56
CA VAL A 444 4.42 18.11 2.50
C VAL A 444 3.19 19.00 2.71
N GLU A 445 2.06 18.42 3.12
CA GLU A 445 0.86 19.17 3.53
C GLU A 445 1.15 20.11 4.71
N ALA A 446 1.99 19.67 5.66
CA ALA A 446 2.49 20.47 6.76
C ALA A 446 3.58 21.49 6.35
N LYS A 447 3.90 21.58 5.05
CA LYS A 447 4.93 22.47 4.49
C LYS A 447 6.32 22.25 5.07
N ALA A 448 6.64 21.00 5.44
CA ALA A 448 7.98 20.64 5.89
C ALA A 448 8.98 20.72 4.72
N SER A 449 10.11 21.38 4.95
CA SER A 449 11.22 21.39 4.02
C SER A 449 11.91 20.01 3.98
N PRO A 450 12.49 19.61 2.84
CA PRO A 450 13.38 18.45 2.82
C PRO A 450 14.51 18.61 3.85
N PRO A 451 15.02 17.51 4.42
CA PRO A 451 16.17 17.58 5.33
C PRO A 451 17.35 18.27 4.65
N ALA A 452 18.09 19.11 5.38
CA ALA A 452 19.24 19.85 4.82
C ALA A 452 20.38 18.94 4.30
N TRP A 453 20.39 17.69 4.75
CA TRP A 453 21.34 16.65 4.35
C TRP A 453 20.82 15.75 3.22
N ALA A 454 19.62 16.02 2.70
CA ALA A 454 19.11 15.32 1.53
C ALA A 454 19.99 15.63 0.30
N ASP A 455 20.07 14.67 -0.59
CA ASP A 455 20.80 14.81 -1.83
C ASP A 455 20.13 15.89 -2.73
N PRO A 456 20.90 16.87 -3.24
CA PRO A 456 20.32 17.99 -3.98
C PRO A 456 19.78 17.59 -5.35
N ASP A 457 20.35 16.55 -5.97
CA ASP A 457 19.98 16.12 -7.32
C ASP A 457 19.27 14.77 -7.39
N GLY A 458 19.20 14.06 -6.27
CA GLY A 458 18.50 12.79 -6.17
C GLY A 458 19.28 11.62 -6.73
N VAL A 459 20.61 11.73 -6.90
CA VAL A 459 21.49 10.63 -7.32
C VAL A 459 22.49 10.34 -6.21
N ILE A 460 22.46 9.12 -5.68
CA ILE A 460 23.42 8.70 -4.64
C ILE A 460 24.24 7.50 -5.15
N PRO A 461 25.57 7.62 -5.29
CA PRO A 461 26.42 6.51 -5.73
C PRO A 461 26.56 5.44 -4.63
N LEU A 462 26.57 4.16 -5.02
CA LEU A 462 26.90 3.04 -4.14
C LEU A 462 28.37 2.59 -4.26
N PHE A 463 29.14 3.21 -5.16
CA PHE A 463 30.54 2.91 -5.43
C PHE A 463 31.45 4.09 -5.05
N GLU A 464 32.72 3.80 -4.82
CA GLU A 464 33.74 4.81 -4.50
C GLU A 464 34.35 5.45 -5.75
N GLY A 465 34.98 6.61 -5.59
CA GLY A 465 35.66 7.30 -6.70
C GLY A 465 34.81 8.33 -7.45
N THR A 466 33.64 8.68 -6.91
CA THR A 466 32.93 9.91 -7.28
C THR A 466 33.38 11.08 -6.39
N SER A 467 33.03 12.31 -6.76
CA SER A 467 33.22 13.50 -5.92
C SER A 467 32.30 13.54 -4.70
N GLU A 468 31.34 12.62 -4.60
CA GLU A 468 30.30 12.61 -3.59
C GLU A 468 30.42 11.41 -2.65
N PRO A 469 29.96 11.55 -1.39
CA PRO A 469 29.93 10.43 -0.46
C PRO A 469 29.01 9.32 -0.94
N THR A 470 29.44 8.06 -0.76
CA THR A 470 28.64 6.88 -1.09
C THR A 470 27.41 6.75 -0.20
N LEU A 471 26.41 5.98 -0.66
CA LEU A 471 25.22 5.67 0.14
C LEU A 471 25.58 5.13 1.52
N LEU A 472 26.54 4.21 1.60
CA LEU A 472 27.01 3.64 2.88
C LEU A 472 27.59 4.73 3.79
N ALA A 473 28.42 5.63 3.26
CA ALA A 473 28.99 6.72 4.06
C ALA A 473 27.90 7.66 4.59
N ARG A 474 26.89 7.97 3.77
CA ARG A 474 25.75 8.81 4.16
C ARG A 474 24.87 8.12 5.21
N VAL A 475 24.58 6.83 5.05
CA VAL A 475 23.83 6.03 6.03
C VAL A 475 24.57 5.97 7.36
N ARG A 476 25.88 5.71 7.36
CA ARG A 476 26.70 5.74 8.60
C ARG A 476 26.67 7.10 9.29
N ALA A 477 26.80 8.19 8.52
CA ALA A 477 26.71 9.54 9.06
C ALA A 477 25.34 9.81 9.70
N ARG A 478 24.26 9.27 9.12
CA ARG A 478 22.92 9.39 9.68
C ARG A 478 22.70 8.54 10.92
N ILE A 479 23.16 7.29 10.93
CA ILE A 479 23.14 6.44 12.12
C ILE A 479 23.89 7.14 13.27
N ALA A 480 25.05 7.75 13.01
CA ALA A 480 25.79 8.52 14.00
C ALA A 480 25.04 9.76 14.51
N ALA A 481 24.24 10.41 13.65
CA ALA A 481 23.42 11.54 14.04
C ALA A 481 22.17 11.14 14.84
N ASP A 482 21.58 9.98 14.54
CA ASP A 482 20.33 9.51 15.15
C ASP A 482 20.58 8.82 16.51
N PHE A 483 21.72 8.12 16.66
CA PHE A 483 22.06 7.33 17.86
C PHE A 483 23.26 7.84 18.65
N GLY A 484 23.97 8.86 18.15
CA GLY A 484 25.25 9.31 18.71
C GLY A 484 26.45 8.63 18.04
N ALA A 485 27.53 9.38 17.86
CA ALA A 485 28.71 8.92 17.12
C ALA A 485 29.41 7.74 17.81
N GLU A 486 29.35 7.69 19.14
CA GLU A 486 29.85 6.63 20.00
C GLU A 486 29.07 5.30 19.85
N HIS A 487 27.79 5.37 19.49
CA HIS A 487 26.91 4.20 19.33
C HIS A 487 26.81 3.73 17.88
N ALA A 488 27.19 4.55 16.91
CA ALA A 488 27.02 4.27 15.48
C ALA A 488 27.60 2.91 15.04
N GLY A 489 28.81 2.58 15.51
CA GLY A 489 29.46 1.30 15.18
C GLY A 489 28.84 0.09 15.89
N ALA A 490 28.11 0.30 16.99
CA ALA A 490 27.31 -0.76 17.61
C ALA A 490 26.01 -0.99 16.83
N VAL A 491 25.32 0.08 16.45
CA VAL A 491 24.08 0.02 15.65
C VAL A 491 24.33 -0.58 14.26
N GLU A 492 25.44 -0.26 13.61
CA GLU A 492 25.79 -0.88 12.32
C GLU A 492 25.99 -2.41 12.44
N ARG A 493 26.65 -2.87 13.51
CA ARG A 493 26.80 -4.30 13.79
C ARG A 493 25.46 -4.97 14.14
N GLU A 494 24.62 -4.27 14.90
CA GLU A 494 23.27 -4.73 15.22
C GLU A 494 22.42 -4.91 13.96
N CYS A 495 22.47 -3.98 13.00
CA CYS A 495 21.83 -4.16 11.69
C CYS A 495 22.32 -5.44 10.99
N GLU A 496 23.63 -5.68 11.00
CA GLU A 496 24.24 -6.87 10.38
C GLU A 496 23.80 -8.16 11.07
N ASP A 497 23.77 -8.20 12.40
CA ASP A 497 23.35 -9.37 13.19
C ASP A 497 21.86 -9.70 12.96
N ILE A 498 21.01 -8.67 12.87
CA ILE A 498 19.55 -8.83 12.68
C ILE A 498 19.24 -9.29 11.26
N VAL A 499 19.73 -8.56 10.26
CA VAL A 499 19.42 -8.79 8.84
C VAL A 499 20.27 -9.94 8.26
N GLY A 500 21.33 -10.33 8.97
CA GLY A 500 22.19 -11.47 8.63
C GLY A 500 23.22 -11.18 7.54
N ARG A 501 23.56 -9.90 7.29
CA ARG A 501 24.57 -9.50 6.30
C ARG A 501 25.14 -8.11 6.58
N PRO A 502 26.39 -7.82 6.16
CA PRO A 502 26.97 -6.49 6.31
C PRO A 502 26.11 -5.41 5.68
N LEU A 503 26.02 -4.25 6.33
CA LEU A 503 25.22 -3.11 5.86
C LEU A 503 25.57 -2.70 4.41
N SER A 504 26.86 -2.72 4.07
CA SER A 504 27.34 -2.45 2.70
C SER A 504 26.79 -3.44 1.67
N ALA A 505 26.75 -4.73 2.02
CA ALA A 505 26.21 -5.78 1.15
C ALA A 505 24.68 -5.69 1.04
N TRP A 506 23.98 -5.39 2.14
CA TRP A 506 22.53 -5.18 2.12
C TRP A 506 22.12 -4.00 1.23
N LEU A 507 22.76 -2.83 1.41
CA LEU A 507 22.51 -1.65 0.59
C LEU A 507 22.81 -1.90 -0.90
N GLY A 508 23.81 -2.73 -1.20
CA GLY A 508 24.22 -3.06 -2.57
C GLY A 508 23.26 -3.98 -3.33
N SER A 509 22.65 -4.97 -2.67
CA SER A 509 21.93 -6.05 -3.36
C SER A 509 20.53 -6.40 -2.84
N GLU A 510 20.17 -6.06 -1.60
CA GLU A 510 18.85 -6.39 -1.04
C GLU A 510 17.95 -5.20 -0.81
N PHE A 511 18.53 -4.03 -0.53
CA PHE A 511 17.76 -2.81 -0.30
C PHE A 511 16.68 -2.63 -1.37
N PHE A 512 17.06 -2.73 -2.65
CA PHE A 512 16.12 -2.54 -3.74
C PHE A 512 15.01 -3.61 -3.76
N LYS A 513 15.30 -4.87 -3.42
CA LYS A 513 14.29 -5.95 -3.36
C LYS A 513 13.31 -5.73 -2.20
N CYS A 514 13.82 -5.39 -1.02
CA CYS A 514 13.00 -5.07 0.15
C CYS A 514 12.11 -3.85 -0.13
N HIS A 515 12.70 -2.76 -0.61
CA HIS A 515 12.00 -1.55 -1.05
C HIS A 515 10.92 -1.86 -2.09
N MET A 516 11.21 -2.79 -3.00
CA MET A 516 10.27 -3.20 -4.03
C MET A 516 9.05 -3.96 -3.50
N SER A 517 9.26 -4.83 -2.53
CA SER A 517 8.21 -5.53 -1.81
C SER A 517 7.34 -4.54 -1.02
N GLN A 518 7.99 -3.69 -0.21
CA GLN A 518 7.36 -2.70 0.66
C GLN A 518 6.46 -1.74 -0.12
N PHE A 519 6.96 -1.18 -1.23
CA PHE A 519 6.22 -0.21 -2.06
C PHE A 519 5.49 -0.86 -3.25
N ARG A 520 5.01 -2.10 -3.10
CA ARG A 520 4.04 -2.76 -4.01
C ARG A 520 4.43 -2.68 -5.50
N LYS A 521 5.69 -2.96 -5.82
CA LYS A 521 6.22 -2.87 -7.19
C LYS A 521 6.18 -1.44 -7.81
N ARG A 522 6.25 -0.40 -6.98
CA ARG A 522 6.25 1.03 -7.37
C ARG A 522 7.34 1.78 -6.59
N PRO A 523 8.63 1.59 -6.92
CA PRO A 523 9.73 2.05 -6.10
C PRO A 523 9.91 3.58 -6.18
N ILE A 524 10.13 4.19 -5.01
CA ILE A 524 10.54 5.59 -4.87
C ILE A 524 12.05 5.80 -5.16
N ALA A 525 12.91 4.86 -4.76
CA ALA A 525 14.34 4.83 -5.07
C ALA A 525 14.63 3.76 -6.15
N LEU A 526 15.17 4.18 -7.29
CA LEU A 526 15.52 3.32 -8.41
C LEU A 526 17.01 2.98 -8.37
N GLN A 527 17.36 1.69 -8.36
CA GLN A 527 18.76 1.28 -8.42
C GLN A 527 19.20 1.03 -9.87
N ILE A 528 20.07 1.91 -10.39
CA ILE A 528 20.66 1.79 -11.73
C ILE A 528 22.03 1.13 -11.63
N VAL A 529 22.32 0.15 -12.49
CA VAL A 529 23.56 -0.63 -12.49
C VAL A 529 24.19 -0.78 -13.89
N SER A 530 25.51 -0.88 -13.95
CA SER A 530 26.26 -1.16 -15.19
C SER A 530 26.13 -2.60 -15.71
N ALA A 531 25.71 -3.54 -14.86
CA ALA A 531 25.36 -4.89 -15.28
C ALA A 531 24.26 -5.43 -14.38
N SER A 532 23.07 -5.65 -14.94
CA SER A 532 21.99 -6.34 -14.26
C SER A 532 22.34 -7.82 -14.09
N GLY A 533 22.08 -8.39 -12.91
CA GLY A 533 21.98 -9.84 -12.80
C GLY A 533 20.64 -10.22 -13.42
N ASP A 534 20.65 -10.91 -14.56
CA ASP A 534 19.41 -11.47 -15.12
C ASP A 534 18.74 -12.33 -14.04
N ASP A 535 17.44 -12.16 -13.82
CA ASP A 535 16.63 -12.84 -12.79
C ASP A 535 16.94 -14.35 -12.75
N GLY A 536 17.86 -14.75 -11.84
CA GLY A 536 18.22 -16.15 -11.59
C GLY A 536 19.36 -16.77 -12.41
N LYS A 537 20.08 -16.04 -13.27
CA LYS A 537 21.30 -16.59 -13.92
C LYS A 537 22.57 -16.13 -13.20
N PRO A 538 23.44 -17.06 -12.75
CA PRO A 538 24.72 -16.67 -12.18
C PRO A 538 25.53 -15.91 -13.25
N ARG A 539 26.07 -14.75 -12.88
CA ARG A 539 27.17 -14.12 -13.60
C ARG A 539 28.26 -15.22 -13.70
N GLY A 540 28.60 -15.69 -14.92
CA GLY A 540 29.49 -16.84 -15.21
C GLY A 540 30.88 -16.93 -14.52
N ARG A 541 31.89 -17.60 -15.11
CA ARG A 541 33.23 -17.78 -14.46
C ARG A 541 34.22 -16.62 -14.71
N GLY A 542 34.49 -15.77 -13.72
CA GLY A 542 35.42 -14.61 -13.81
C GLY A 542 35.61 -13.90 -12.46
N MET A 543 36.72 -13.16 -12.29
CA MET A 543 37.35 -12.80 -11.01
C MET A 543 36.70 -11.61 -10.26
N SER A 544 35.93 -10.74 -10.92
CA SER A 544 35.27 -9.55 -10.33
C SER A 544 33.76 -9.56 -10.59
N ARG A 545 33.03 -10.56 -10.06
CA ARG A 545 31.66 -10.86 -10.52
C ARG A 545 30.48 -10.47 -9.63
N ASN A 546 30.67 -10.10 -8.36
CA ASN A 546 29.52 -9.77 -7.52
C ASN A 546 29.15 -8.28 -7.51
N THR A 547 30.08 -7.38 -7.83
CA THR A 547 29.85 -5.93 -7.73
C THR A 547 29.89 -5.29 -9.12
N PRO A 548 28.82 -4.62 -9.57
CA PRO A 548 28.84 -3.90 -10.85
C PRO A 548 29.87 -2.78 -10.83
N ALA A 549 30.47 -2.45 -11.98
CA ALA A 549 31.41 -1.33 -12.11
C ALA A 549 30.78 0.03 -11.73
N PHE A 550 29.46 0.17 -11.87
CA PHE A 550 28.67 1.34 -11.52
C PHE A 550 27.35 0.91 -10.88
N SER A 551 26.96 1.59 -9.81
CA SER A 551 25.67 1.44 -9.14
C SER A 551 25.26 2.73 -8.45
N CYS A 552 24.06 3.23 -8.69
CA CYS A 552 23.52 4.40 -7.97
C CYS A 552 22.05 4.21 -7.63
N LEU A 553 21.59 4.93 -6.60
CA LEU A 553 20.17 5.18 -6.39
C LEU A 553 19.78 6.48 -7.09
N VAL A 554 18.63 6.47 -7.73
CA VAL A 554 17.98 7.62 -8.35
C VAL A 554 16.63 7.83 -7.70
N TYR A 555 16.34 9.07 -7.31
CA TYR A 555 15.06 9.44 -6.76
C TYR A 555 14.00 9.55 -7.87
N TYR A 556 12.91 8.78 -7.77
CA TYR A 556 11.84 8.74 -8.77
C TYR A 556 11.26 10.13 -9.09
N HIS A 557 11.07 10.98 -8.07
CA HIS A 557 10.52 12.33 -8.26
C HIS A 557 11.52 13.34 -8.86
N ARG A 558 12.74 12.90 -9.19
CA ARG A 558 13.73 13.65 -9.96
C ARG A 558 13.95 13.06 -11.36
N LEU A 559 13.10 12.12 -11.80
CA LEU A 559 13.13 11.66 -13.18
C LEU A 559 12.65 12.79 -14.11
N ASP A 560 13.55 13.26 -14.95
CA ASP A 560 13.28 14.19 -16.05
C ASP A 560 14.07 13.76 -17.31
N GLU A 561 14.05 14.60 -18.34
CA GLU A 561 14.79 14.36 -19.58
C GLU A 561 16.32 14.50 -19.44
N ASP A 562 16.78 15.22 -18.42
CA ASP A 562 18.19 15.57 -18.21
C ASP A 562 18.93 14.61 -17.28
N LEU A 563 18.21 13.82 -16.49
CA LEU A 563 18.78 12.88 -15.54
C LEU A 563 19.70 11.83 -16.19
N LEU A 564 19.23 11.13 -17.24
CA LEU A 564 20.06 10.11 -17.89
C LEU A 564 21.29 10.72 -18.59
N PRO A 565 21.18 11.85 -19.34
CA PRO A 565 22.35 12.59 -19.80
C PRO A 565 23.30 12.98 -18.66
N LYS A 566 22.78 13.46 -17.53
CA LYS A 566 23.55 13.83 -16.35
C LYS A 566 24.32 12.64 -15.79
N LEU A 567 23.69 11.47 -15.65
CA LEU A 567 24.36 10.24 -15.20
C LEU A 567 25.56 9.90 -16.09
N ARG A 568 25.42 10.04 -17.40
CA ARG A 568 26.53 9.81 -18.35
C ARG A 568 27.66 10.80 -18.16
N THR A 569 27.35 12.09 -18.13
CA THR A 569 28.37 13.15 -18.14
C THR A 569 29.04 13.37 -16.79
N GLN A 570 28.31 13.23 -15.68
CA GLN A 570 28.79 13.59 -14.35
C GLN A 570 29.24 12.40 -13.51
N TYR A 571 28.77 11.18 -13.81
CA TYR A 571 29.13 10.00 -13.01
C TYR A 571 29.86 8.93 -13.85
N VAL A 572 29.24 8.42 -14.92
CA VAL A 572 29.81 7.32 -15.73
C VAL A 572 31.07 7.77 -16.48
N GLY A 573 31.05 8.96 -17.10
CA GLY A 573 32.16 9.52 -17.87
C GLY A 573 33.43 9.74 -17.03
N PRO A 574 33.35 10.46 -15.89
CA PRO A 574 34.49 10.64 -14.99
C PRO A 574 35.03 9.32 -14.44
N LEU A 575 34.17 8.40 -14.02
CA LEU A 575 34.58 7.08 -13.53
C LEU A 575 35.33 6.28 -14.60
N ARG A 576 34.80 6.25 -15.83
CA ARG A 576 35.45 5.58 -16.97
C ARG A 576 36.82 6.20 -17.26
N THR A 577 36.92 7.52 -17.24
CA THR A 577 38.19 8.24 -17.46
C THR A 577 39.22 7.92 -16.38
N SER A 578 38.78 7.83 -15.12
CA SER A 578 39.64 7.44 -14.00
C SER A 578 40.20 6.02 -14.17
N PHE A 579 39.34 5.03 -14.46
CA PHE A 579 39.77 3.66 -14.71
C PHE A 579 40.68 3.53 -15.94
N GLN A 580 40.41 4.28 -17.01
CA GLN A 580 41.28 4.30 -18.20
C GLN A 580 42.65 4.91 -17.90
N THR A 581 42.73 5.91 -17.02
CA THR A 581 43.99 6.54 -16.62
C THR A 581 44.82 5.60 -15.74
N GLU A 582 44.18 4.90 -14.81
CA GLU A 582 44.82 3.87 -13.98
C GLU A 582 45.33 2.71 -14.85
N LEU A 583 44.49 2.21 -15.76
CA LEU A 583 44.84 1.15 -16.71
C LEU A 583 46.05 1.53 -17.57
N GLY A 584 46.02 2.72 -18.18
CA GLY A 584 47.14 3.20 -19.00
C GLY A 584 48.43 3.48 -18.19
N SER A 585 48.32 3.66 -16.88
CA SER A 585 49.49 3.76 -15.99
C SER A 585 50.09 2.38 -15.71
N LEU A 586 49.25 1.35 -15.47
CA LEU A 586 49.68 -0.03 -15.31
C LEU A 586 50.29 -0.61 -16.60
N ASP A 587 49.76 -0.24 -17.77
CA ASP A 587 50.29 -0.68 -19.06
C ASP A 587 51.74 -0.24 -19.29
N LYS A 588 52.13 0.93 -18.77
CA LYS A 588 53.48 1.50 -18.90
C LYS A 588 54.52 0.83 -18.00
N ILE A 589 54.10 0.05 -17.00
CA ILE A 589 55.00 -0.67 -16.10
C ILE A 589 55.56 -1.90 -16.84
N LYS A 590 56.90 -1.97 -16.98
CA LYS A 590 57.58 -3.07 -17.71
C LYS A 590 57.59 -4.40 -16.94
N GLU A 591 57.83 -4.36 -15.65
CA GLU A 591 57.82 -5.53 -14.75
C GLU A 591 56.67 -5.35 -13.75
N ARG A 592 55.58 -6.09 -13.97
CA ARG A 592 54.38 -6.00 -13.12
C ARG A 592 54.38 -7.12 -12.09
N SER A 593 53.91 -6.80 -10.88
CA SER A 593 53.57 -7.84 -9.90
C SER A 593 52.30 -8.61 -10.33
N ALA A 594 52.09 -9.79 -9.77
CA ALA A 594 50.86 -10.56 -9.99
C ALA A 594 49.59 -9.78 -9.59
N ASP A 595 49.67 -8.96 -8.54
CA ASP A 595 48.56 -8.09 -8.11
C ASP A 595 48.29 -6.98 -9.11
N GLN A 596 49.34 -6.39 -9.70
CA GLN A 596 49.21 -5.37 -10.74
C GLN A 596 48.61 -5.93 -12.03
N ASP A 597 49.01 -7.13 -12.45
CA ASP A 597 48.39 -7.81 -13.59
C ASP A 597 46.91 -8.16 -13.32
N THR A 598 46.59 -8.59 -12.10
CA THR A 598 45.20 -8.84 -11.66
C THR A 598 44.35 -7.58 -11.72
N ARG A 599 44.86 -6.47 -11.16
CA ARG A 599 44.18 -5.17 -11.18
C ARG A 599 44.00 -4.65 -12.60
N ARG A 600 44.99 -4.85 -13.48
CA ARG A 600 44.89 -4.47 -14.89
C ARG A 600 43.72 -5.16 -15.57
N LEU A 601 43.63 -6.49 -15.45
CA LEU A 601 42.54 -7.28 -16.02
C LEU A 601 41.17 -6.86 -15.46
N GLU A 602 41.09 -6.56 -14.16
CA GLU A 602 39.87 -6.05 -13.53
C GLU A 602 39.46 -4.68 -14.09
N LEU A 603 40.41 -3.76 -14.29
CA LEU A 603 40.15 -2.44 -14.88
C LEU A 603 39.73 -2.54 -16.34
N GLU A 604 40.33 -3.44 -17.13
CA GLU A 604 39.93 -3.73 -18.51
C GLU A 604 38.45 -4.15 -18.54
N GLU A 605 38.04 -5.12 -17.70
CA GLU A 605 36.66 -5.59 -17.60
C GLU A 605 35.70 -4.45 -17.20
N ARG A 606 36.04 -3.68 -16.16
CA ARG A 606 35.22 -2.55 -15.70
C ARG A 606 35.08 -1.44 -16.76
N VAL A 607 36.15 -1.12 -17.50
CA VAL A 607 36.09 -0.10 -18.56
C VAL A 607 35.14 -0.53 -19.68
N GLU A 608 35.17 -1.80 -20.09
CA GLU A 608 34.24 -2.33 -21.08
C GLU A 608 32.78 -2.34 -20.55
N GLU A 609 32.58 -2.70 -19.28
CA GLU A 609 31.26 -2.63 -18.64
C GLU A 609 30.70 -1.20 -18.64
N LEU A 610 31.52 -0.19 -18.33
CA LEU A 610 31.12 1.22 -18.34
C LEU A 610 30.84 1.75 -19.75
N LYS A 611 31.58 1.29 -20.77
CA LYS A 611 31.26 1.62 -22.18
C LYS A 611 29.90 1.03 -22.59
N ALA A 612 29.62 -0.22 -22.18
CA ALA A 612 28.34 -0.87 -22.43
C ALA A 612 27.19 -0.17 -21.70
N LEU A 613 27.41 0.31 -20.46
CA LEU A 613 26.46 1.14 -19.74
C LEU A 613 26.19 2.47 -20.48
N ASP A 614 27.24 3.19 -20.90
CA ASP A 614 27.09 4.46 -21.62
C ASP A 614 26.25 4.30 -22.90
N ALA A 615 26.51 3.25 -23.69
CA ALA A 615 25.74 2.93 -24.90
C ALA A 615 24.28 2.55 -24.61
N ARG A 616 23.99 1.93 -23.45
CA ARG A 616 22.61 1.63 -23.04
C ARG A 616 21.87 2.88 -22.58
N LEU A 617 22.53 3.76 -21.83
CA LEU A 617 21.98 5.05 -21.44
C LEU A 617 21.65 5.92 -22.67
N GLU A 618 22.58 6.03 -23.63
CA GLU A 618 22.34 6.75 -24.89
C GLU A 618 21.13 6.21 -25.65
N ARG A 619 21.00 4.88 -25.77
CA ARG A 619 19.83 4.27 -26.42
C ARG A 619 18.52 4.61 -25.72
N VAL A 620 18.47 4.62 -24.39
CA VAL A 620 17.27 5.04 -23.66
C VAL A 620 16.97 6.51 -23.91
N ILE A 621 17.98 7.39 -23.85
CA ILE A 621 17.81 8.83 -24.10
C ILE A 621 17.14 9.09 -25.47
N VAL A 622 17.59 8.40 -26.51
CA VAL A 622 17.12 8.62 -27.89
C VAL A 622 15.84 7.83 -28.22
N GLU A 623 15.74 6.58 -27.77
CA GLU A 623 14.71 5.62 -28.21
C GLU A 623 13.88 5.03 -27.05
N GLY A 624 13.94 5.63 -25.86
CA GLY A 624 13.33 5.11 -24.65
C GLY A 624 11.86 4.71 -24.80
N PHE A 625 11.05 5.57 -25.42
CA PHE A 625 9.63 5.33 -25.67
C PHE A 625 9.31 4.86 -27.10
N ALA A 626 10.30 4.37 -27.84
CA ALA A 626 10.06 3.77 -29.16
C ALA A 626 9.23 2.49 -29.03
N THR A 627 8.16 2.40 -29.82
CA THR A 627 7.22 1.27 -29.85
C THR A 627 6.45 1.23 -31.17
N PRO A 628 6.07 0.03 -31.67
CA PRO A 628 5.22 -0.10 -32.86
C PRO A 628 3.86 0.61 -32.75
N ALA A 629 3.34 0.79 -31.53
CA ALA A 629 2.09 1.54 -31.32
C ALA A 629 2.25 3.02 -31.71
N LEU A 630 3.39 3.62 -31.37
CA LEU A 630 3.72 5.00 -31.70
C LEU A 630 3.84 5.19 -33.22
N ASP A 631 4.48 4.24 -33.91
CA ASP A 631 4.61 4.29 -35.38
C ASP A 631 3.24 4.23 -36.06
N LYS A 632 2.32 3.40 -35.54
CA LYS A 632 0.93 3.33 -36.03
C LYS A 632 0.15 4.63 -35.77
N ILE A 633 0.36 5.28 -34.63
CA ILE A 633 -0.25 6.57 -34.31
C ILE A 633 0.28 7.65 -35.27
N ALA A 634 1.60 7.73 -35.44
CA ALA A 634 2.24 8.68 -36.34
C ALA A 634 1.76 8.54 -37.80
N ALA A 635 1.53 7.31 -38.27
CA ALA A 635 1.03 7.06 -39.62
C ALA A 635 -0.45 7.45 -39.84
N LYS A 636 -1.25 7.54 -38.76
CA LYS A 636 -2.69 7.84 -38.83
C LYS A 636 -3.02 9.28 -38.48
N GLU A 637 -2.25 9.91 -37.61
CA GLU A 637 -2.48 11.31 -37.20
C GLU A 637 -1.99 12.28 -38.29
N PRO A 638 -2.87 13.16 -38.82
CA PRO A 638 -2.46 14.25 -39.70
C PRO A 638 -1.42 15.18 -39.07
N ILE A 639 -0.52 15.75 -39.89
CA ILE A 639 0.61 16.59 -39.46
C ILE A 639 0.14 17.81 -38.66
N ASP A 640 -0.96 18.44 -39.06
CA ASP A 640 -1.56 19.61 -38.39
C ASP A 640 -2.10 19.30 -36.98
N LYS A 641 -2.14 18.03 -36.59
CA LYS A 641 -2.64 17.56 -35.29
C LYS A 641 -1.53 17.20 -34.32
N TRP A 642 -0.26 17.25 -34.72
CA TRP A 642 0.85 17.07 -33.80
C TRP A 642 1.09 18.34 -32.99
N THR A 643 1.35 18.16 -31.71
CA THR A 643 1.63 19.23 -30.77
C THR A 643 3.10 19.20 -30.39
N SER A 644 3.66 20.35 -30.05
CA SER A 644 4.99 20.39 -29.46
C SER A 644 5.03 19.74 -28.09
N ARG A 645 6.24 19.41 -27.66
CA ARG A 645 6.50 18.67 -26.42
C ARG A 645 6.17 19.46 -25.14
N ASP A 646 6.21 20.77 -25.19
CA ASP A 646 6.08 21.66 -24.03
C ASP A 646 5.13 22.83 -24.28
N GLY A 647 4.52 22.90 -25.47
CA GLY A 647 3.70 24.02 -25.89
C GLY A 647 4.49 25.27 -26.29
N GLN A 648 5.83 25.28 -26.14
CA GLN A 648 6.71 26.41 -26.43
C GLN A 648 7.45 26.23 -27.75
N ALA A 649 7.96 25.03 -28.01
CA ALA A 649 8.61 24.72 -29.27
C ALA A 649 7.58 24.71 -30.43
N PRO A 650 8.03 24.94 -31.68
CA PRO A 650 7.18 24.72 -32.85
C PRO A 650 6.68 23.27 -32.91
N ALA A 651 5.44 23.07 -33.37
CA ALA A 651 4.93 21.73 -33.62
C ALA A 651 5.78 21.01 -34.69
N PRO A 652 5.95 19.68 -34.61
CA PRO A 652 6.69 18.91 -35.60
C PRO A 652 6.11 19.08 -37.01
N ALA A 653 6.96 19.48 -37.97
CA ALA A 653 6.55 19.71 -39.37
C ALA A 653 6.57 18.43 -40.23
N THR A 654 7.20 17.35 -39.75
CA THR A 654 7.34 16.07 -40.47
C THR A 654 7.15 14.89 -39.53
N GLN A 655 6.78 13.73 -40.10
CA GLN A 655 6.57 12.50 -39.33
C GLN A 655 7.84 12.07 -38.59
N ASP A 656 9.00 12.23 -39.23
CA ASP A 656 10.30 11.91 -38.61
C ASP A 656 10.58 12.84 -37.43
N ALA A 657 10.24 14.13 -37.53
CA ALA A 657 10.39 15.07 -36.41
C ALA A 657 9.46 14.70 -35.25
N PHE A 658 8.22 14.30 -35.53
CA PHE A 658 7.27 13.84 -34.52
C PHE A 658 7.76 12.56 -33.83
N LEU A 659 8.20 11.57 -34.61
CA LEU A 659 8.75 10.32 -34.07
C LEU A 659 10.01 10.58 -33.25
N ALA A 660 10.93 11.42 -33.73
CA ALA A 660 12.12 11.78 -32.98
C ALA A 660 11.81 12.49 -31.66
N GLN A 661 10.75 13.31 -31.61
CA GLN A 661 10.28 13.92 -30.38
C GLN A 661 9.68 12.89 -29.41
N GLU A 662 8.77 12.04 -29.88
CA GLU A 662 8.01 11.14 -29.01
C GLU A 662 8.78 9.88 -28.57
N ARG A 663 9.78 9.44 -29.33
CA ARG A 663 10.64 8.29 -29.00
C ARG A 663 11.65 8.59 -27.88
N ARG A 664 12.07 9.85 -27.75
CA ARG A 664 13.03 10.28 -26.71
C ARG A 664 12.50 9.99 -25.32
N TYR A 665 13.41 9.67 -24.41
CA TYR A 665 13.08 9.54 -23.00
C TYR A 665 12.77 10.92 -22.40
N ASN A 666 11.48 11.22 -22.31
CA ASN A 666 10.95 12.38 -21.61
C ASN A 666 9.81 11.88 -20.70
N PRO A 667 10.12 11.50 -19.44
CA PRO A 667 9.16 10.94 -18.51
C PRO A 667 8.16 12.01 -18.05
N ASP A 668 6.92 11.60 -17.79
CA ASP A 668 5.92 12.41 -17.09
C ASP A 668 5.55 11.66 -15.80
N LEU A 669 5.82 12.25 -14.64
CA LEU A 669 5.57 11.59 -13.36
C LEU A 669 4.09 11.20 -13.17
N ASN A 670 3.16 11.86 -13.87
CA ASN A 670 1.75 11.49 -13.88
C ASN A 670 1.47 10.14 -14.58
N ASP A 671 2.33 9.69 -15.50
CA ASP A 671 2.23 8.37 -16.12
C ASP A 671 2.53 7.23 -15.11
N GLY A 672 3.03 7.59 -13.92
CA GLY A 672 3.31 6.67 -12.83
C GLY A 672 4.60 5.90 -13.03
N VAL A 673 5.01 5.20 -11.97
CA VAL A 673 6.29 4.51 -11.93
C VAL A 673 6.34 3.43 -13.02
N ARG A 674 5.21 2.74 -13.27
CA ARG A 674 5.09 1.68 -14.28
C ARG A 674 5.55 2.14 -15.67
N VAL A 675 5.11 3.31 -16.13
CA VAL A 675 5.41 3.78 -17.48
C VAL A 675 6.81 4.37 -17.55
N ASN A 676 7.17 5.19 -16.56
CA ASN A 676 8.43 5.92 -16.56
C ASN A 676 9.65 5.01 -16.47
N ILE A 677 9.57 3.89 -15.74
CA ILE A 677 10.72 2.97 -15.61
C ILE A 677 10.82 1.95 -16.75
N ALA A 678 9.76 1.74 -17.54
CA ALA A 678 9.73 0.67 -18.53
C ALA A 678 10.88 0.81 -19.57
N PRO A 679 11.22 2.00 -20.10
CA PRO A 679 12.40 2.18 -20.95
C PRO A 679 13.71 1.80 -20.28
N ILE A 680 13.88 2.15 -19.00
CA ILE A 680 15.08 1.88 -18.20
C ILE A 680 15.22 0.37 -17.96
N GLN A 681 14.12 -0.31 -17.62
CA GLN A 681 14.09 -1.76 -17.45
C GLN A 681 14.37 -2.48 -18.77
N ARG A 682 13.76 -2.04 -19.88
CA ARG A 682 13.98 -2.61 -21.22
C ARG A 682 15.45 -2.60 -21.63
N ALA A 683 16.19 -1.57 -21.22
CA ALA A 683 17.62 -1.45 -21.46
C ALA A 683 18.50 -2.26 -20.49
N GLY A 684 17.90 -2.98 -19.52
CA GLY A 684 18.63 -3.75 -18.51
C GLY A 684 19.43 -2.87 -17.55
N LEU A 685 18.97 -1.64 -17.30
CA LEU A 685 19.66 -0.69 -16.43
C LEU A 685 19.28 -0.85 -14.95
N LEU A 686 18.16 -1.52 -14.65
CA LEU A 686 17.71 -1.73 -13.27
C LEU A 686 18.40 -2.93 -12.63
N ALA A 687 18.68 -2.82 -11.32
CA ALA A 687 19.27 -3.91 -10.54
C ALA A 687 18.36 -5.15 -10.46
N THR A 688 17.04 -4.96 -10.52
CA THR A 688 16.03 -6.03 -10.49
C THR A 688 14.82 -5.62 -11.33
N SER A 689 14.15 -6.59 -11.95
CA SER A 689 12.93 -6.35 -12.71
C SER A 689 11.80 -5.85 -11.80
N VAL A 690 11.21 -4.70 -12.13
CA VAL A 690 10.06 -4.12 -11.43
C VAL A 690 8.76 -4.57 -12.08
N LEU A 691 8.74 -4.55 -13.41
CA LEU A 691 7.63 -5.01 -14.23
C LEU A 691 7.86 -6.45 -14.68
N ALA A 692 6.78 -7.21 -14.83
CA ALA A 692 6.89 -8.48 -15.54
C ALA A 692 7.32 -8.21 -17.00
N PRO A 693 8.13 -9.09 -17.63
CA PRO A 693 8.63 -8.85 -18.99
C PRO A 693 7.52 -8.57 -20.03
N LYS A 694 6.37 -9.21 -19.88
CA LYS A 694 5.19 -9.01 -20.75
C LYS A 694 4.57 -7.60 -20.64
N ASP A 695 4.77 -6.91 -19.53
CA ASP A 695 4.14 -5.62 -19.24
C ASP A 695 5.02 -4.42 -19.64
N VAL A 696 6.31 -4.65 -19.92
CA VAL A 696 7.27 -3.59 -20.30
C VAL A 696 6.87 -2.93 -21.62
N GLU A 697 6.69 -3.72 -22.68
CA GLU A 697 6.29 -3.19 -24.00
C GLU A 697 4.90 -2.57 -23.97
N LYS A 698 3.99 -3.15 -23.17
CA LYS A 698 2.65 -2.58 -22.95
C LYS A 698 2.74 -1.20 -22.29
N ALA A 699 3.54 -1.04 -21.24
CA ALA A 699 3.69 0.25 -20.56
C ALA A 699 4.22 1.35 -21.49
N ILE A 700 5.16 1.02 -22.38
CA ILE A 700 5.69 1.96 -23.38
C ILE A 700 4.63 2.30 -24.43
N ALA A 701 3.84 1.31 -24.86
CA ALA A 701 2.72 1.53 -25.78
C ALA A 701 1.61 2.40 -25.16
N ASP A 702 1.23 2.13 -23.90
CA ASP A 702 0.21 2.86 -23.17
C ASP A 702 0.54 4.37 -23.13
N ARG A 703 1.80 4.74 -22.90
CA ARG A 703 2.26 6.14 -22.94
C ARG A 703 1.94 6.81 -24.29
N ALA A 704 2.23 6.13 -25.40
CA ALA A 704 1.95 6.67 -26.73
C ALA A 704 0.45 6.87 -26.96
N GLU A 705 -0.37 5.90 -26.53
CA GLU A 705 -1.83 5.96 -26.62
C GLU A 705 -2.41 7.07 -25.74
N TRP A 706 -1.97 7.19 -24.49
CA TRP A 706 -2.44 8.21 -23.55
C TRP A 706 -2.15 9.62 -24.05
N ARG A 707 -0.95 9.86 -24.60
CA ARG A 707 -0.63 11.17 -25.20
C ARG A 707 -1.47 11.48 -26.43
N ALA A 708 -1.72 10.49 -27.29
CA ALA A 708 -2.59 10.65 -28.45
C ALA A 708 -4.04 10.97 -28.03
N ASP A 709 -4.55 10.30 -27.01
CA ASP A 709 -5.85 10.59 -26.40
C ASP A 709 -5.92 12.03 -25.89
N GLU A 710 -4.92 12.49 -25.13
CA GLU A 710 -4.94 13.84 -24.59
C GLU A 710 -4.87 14.91 -25.69
N ARG A 711 -4.03 14.71 -26.72
CA ARG A 711 -4.03 15.60 -27.89
C ARG A 711 -5.40 15.66 -28.55
N ARG A 712 -6.07 14.51 -28.69
CA ARG A 712 -7.44 14.43 -29.23
C ARG A 712 -8.44 15.16 -28.34
N TRP A 713 -8.40 14.94 -27.02
CA TRP A 713 -9.32 15.56 -26.08
C TRP A 713 -9.17 17.09 -26.01
N CYS A 714 -7.96 17.62 -26.22
CA CYS A 714 -7.77 19.07 -26.33
C CYS A 714 -8.44 19.64 -27.57
N ARG A 715 -8.33 18.97 -28.72
CA ARG A 715 -9.01 19.36 -29.97
C ARG A 715 -10.54 19.27 -29.85
N GLU A 716 -11.03 18.34 -29.03
CA GLU A 716 -12.44 18.18 -28.71
C GLU A 716 -12.92 19.14 -27.60
N CYS A 717 -12.05 20.04 -27.12
CA CYS A 717 -12.32 20.98 -26.03
C CYS A 717 -12.77 20.31 -24.72
N LYS A 718 -12.40 19.04 -24.51
CA LYS A 718 -12.63 18.30 -23.26
C LYS A 718 -11.55 18.58 -22.22
N LEU A 719 -10.35 18.92 -22.69
CA LEU A 719 -9.24 19.37 -21.87
C LEU A 719 -8.74 20.72 -22.39
N PRO A 720 -8.29 21.61 -21.51
CA PRO A 720 -7.72 22.89 -21.93
C PRO A 720 -6.36 22.72 -22.62
N ARG A 721 -5.56 21.74 -22.15
CA ARG A 721 -4.25 21.39 -22.69
C ARG A 721 -3.87 19.95 -22.35
N PRO A 722 -2.88 19.35 -23.03
CA PRO A 722 -2.36 18.05 -22.63
C PRO A 722 -1.80 18.12 -21.20
N GLY A 723 -2.08 17.09 -20.41
CA GLY A 723 -1.65 16.97 -19.01
C GLY A 723 -0.16 16.72 -18.82
N TRP A 724 0.52 16.25 -19.86
CA TRP A 724 1.98 16.05 -19.90
C TRP A 724 2.76 17.32 -20.27
N TRP A 725 2.08 18.43 -20.56
CA TRP A 725 2.75 19.72 -20.68
C TRP A 725 3.14 20.27 -19.31
N PRO A 726 4.30 20.95 -19.20
CA PRO A 726 4.69 21.60 -17.97
C PRO A 726 3.61 22.59 -17.51
N SER A 727 3.31 22.56 -16.21
CA SER A 727 2.49 23.59 -15.57
C SER A 727 3.29 24.90 -15.53
N GLY A 728 3.17 25.72 -16.57
CA GLY A 728 3.93 26.97 -16.65
C GLY A 728 3.68 27.91 -15.47
N GLU A 729 4.74 28.53 -14.96
CA GLU A 729 4.71 29.64 -13.99
C GLU A 729 4.39 31.00 -14.63
N GLN A 730 4.11 31.06 -15.94
CA GLN A 730 3.93 32.33 -16.65
C GLN A 730 2.61 32.38 -17.41
N GLY A 731 1.78 33.35 -17.01
CA GLY A 731 0.53 33.69 -17.66
C GLY A 731 0.75 34.14 -19.11
N LEU A 732 0.41 33.26 -20.04
CA LEU A 732 -0.06 33.67 -21.35
C LEU A 732 -1.59 33.47 -21.36
N PRO A 733 -2.39 34.55 -21.40
CA PRO A 733 -3.82 34.43 -21.60
C PRO A 733 -4.04 34.05 -23.07
N TYR A 734 -4.53 32.85 -23.33
CA TYR A 734 -5.08 32.55 -24.66
C TYR A 734 -6.54 32.13 -24.55
N ALA A 735 -7.33 32.94 -25.24
CA ALA A 735 -8.77 32.93 -25.47
C ALA A 735 -9.42 31.53 -25.48
N ASN A 736 -9.80 31.04 -24.29
CA ASN A 736 -11.15 30.60 -23.95
C ASN A 736 -11.09 29.92 -22.57
N ASP A 737 -10.85 30.71 -21.52
CA ASP A 737 -11.48 30.44 -20.22
C ASP A 737 -12.98 30.72 -20.36
N THR A 738 -13.64 29.92 -21.20
CA THR A 738 -15.08 29.75 -21.06
C THR A 738 -15.23 28.68 -19.99
N PRO A 739 -15.90 28.96 -18.86
CA PRO A 739 -16.22 27.90 -17.93
C PRO A 739 -16.97 26.82 -18.72
N LEU A 740 -16.44 25.59 -18.69
CA LEU A 740 -17.22 24.42 -19.08
C LEU A 740 -18.54 24.51 -18.30
N LEU A 741 -19.63 24.70 -19.06
CA LEU A 741 -20.98 25.02 -18.59
C LEU A 741 -21.28 24.39 -17.23
N SER A 742 -21.22 25.21 -16.18
CA SER A 742 -21.90 24.91 -14.93
C SER A 742 -23.39 24.96 -15.24
N ALA A 743 -24.03 23.80 -15.31
CA ALA A 743 -25.48 23.72 -15.23
C ALA A 743 -25.88 24.20 -13.83
N THR A 744 -26.20 25.49 -13.73
CA THR A 744 -26.85 26.09 -12.58
C THR A 744 -28.20 25.40 -12.37
N ARG A 745 -28.26 24.47 -11.41
CA ARG A 745 -29.53 24.16 -10.75
C ARG A 745 -29.78 25.27 -9.76
N SER A 746 -30.80 26.06 -10.08
CA SER A 746 -31.40 27.07 -9.23
C SER A 746 -31.92 26.42 -7.95
N ASP A 747 -31.36 26.82 -6.81
CA ASP A 747 -32.05 26.74 -5.53
C ASP A 747 -33.26 27.69 -5.59
N THR A 748 -34.44 27.11 -5.46
CA THR A 748 -35.64 27.80 -5.01
C THR A 748 -36.37 26.89 -4.02
N THR A 749 -36.39 27.37 -2.78
CA THR A 749 -37.22 27.01 -1.61
C THR A 749 -37.13 25.60 -1.05
#